data_AF-A0A158L5Q3-F1
#
_entry.id   AF-A0A158L5Q3-F1
#
_cell.length_a   1.000
_cell.length_b   1.000
_cell.length_c   1.000
_cell.angle_alpha   90.00
_cell.angle_beta   90.00
_cell.angle_gamma   90.00
#
_symmetry.space_group_name_H-M   'P 1'
#
loop_
_entity.id
_entity.type
_entity.pdbx_description
1 polymer ?
#
loop_
_entity_poly.entity_id
_entity_poly.type
_entity_poly.pdbx_seq_one_letter_code
_entity_poly.pdbx_strand_id
1 'polypeptide(L)'
;MWAVVLRGKALRDLCVDDCEAYKDFLKAPDPRFVGERFPRHSPRWRPFALSSSSVAADGKASLSATLSPESQRYTVRVLRTAFAWWVDVRYLAGNPWKAVNDPVVIKRERAMKIEHALPADLWRKLRDALDARSTDEGEATAGAPWRMDTNPRRNGMQWRAVRAAILLMGDSGLRREEAASARREHLRPSSFGTPERPVWELTLVGKGQRERTVPVSAATLNALRAHWADRGQDFDGATEEDKQSGPLLSPVVIPWTDASRRRHRTGQNGERKLAKEAGYTADGLNRLISRMVTELVETMDDLSLDERVRLGQSNAHVFRHTFGTQSVADEVPVDVVQKVLGHASLQTTTLYVQAEKQRVVEKWLATIRASSRARLAHEKRTHSESPVVAHRVTHGRASRRCDTKKHADRESVACRGAAGHRTEIHGALAHLGRPHPHAEAGLSNTHLSSQYHAELVRLSTRLLEMGGLVEAQVARSIGLLKRRDPAILPALIEDEHRINAMEREIDEVLSNVIARRQPAARDLRLLMATSKCTANLERAADEARKIGKRAERLSDDPDARAIDLSEVLVAGELALDLLRRALDAFARMDTAAAAQVKVDDQAIDAQFRSFTTRMVPYMSAHPRAIGVALDYMFVAKAVERIGDHAKNIAEFVVYVVEGKDIRHAKKRAPA
;
A
#
# COMPACT_ATOMS: atom_id res chain seq x y z
N MET A 1 -1.82 16.03 32.29
CA MET A 1 -0.54 15.86 33.01
C MET A 1 0.51 16.86 32.55
N TRP A 2 0.96 16.86 31.28
CA TRP A 2 1.94 17.85 30.78
C TRP A 2 1.55 19.31 31.08
N ALA A 3 0.32 19.71 30.71
CA ALA A 3 -0.18 21.06 30.95
C ALA A 3 -0.08 21.52 32.41
N VAL A 4 -0.41 20.62 33.35
CA VAL A 4 -0.42 20.92 34.79
C VAL A 4 0.99 20.84 35.38
N VAL A 5 1.74 19.77 35.06
CA VAL A 5 3.02 19.44 35.72
C VAL A 5 4.19 20.25 35.15
N LEU A 6 4.18 20.54 33.84
CA LEU A 6 5.27 21.28 33.18
C LEU A 6 4.92 22.74 32.87
N ARG A 7 3.66 23.04 32.53
CA ARG A 7 3.24 24.42 32.24
C ARG A 7 2.53 25.10 33.41
N GLY A 8 2.11 24.38 34.45
CA GLY A 8 1.35 24.95 35.56
C GLY A 8 -0.03 25.48 35.15
N LYS A 9 -0.54 25.10 33.97
CA LYS A 9 -1.80 25.61 33.41
C LYS A 9 -2.90 24.55 33.46
N ALA A 10 -4.13 24.99 33.71
CA ALA A 10 -5.30 24.15 33.49
C ALA A 10 -5.51 23.93 31.99
N LEU A 11 -6.18 22.83 31.61
CA LEU A 11 -6.46 22.53 30.21
C LEU A 11 -7.25 23.64 29.49
N ARG A 12 -8.09 24.37 30.24
CA ARG A 12 -8.88 25.50 29.73
C ARG A 12 -8.07 26.75 29.38
N ASP A 13 -6.89 26.90 29.96
CA ASP A 13 -6.04 28.09 29.82
C ASP A 13 -4.92 27.88 28.79
N LEU A 14 -4.95 26.75 28.07
CA LEU A 14 -3.96 26.45 27.04
C LEU A 14 -4.18 27.32 25.81
N CYS A 15 -3.10 27.99 25.38
CA CYS A 15 -3.05 28.78 24.16
C CYS A 15 -2.41 27.99 23.00
N VAL A 16 -2.43 28.57 21.80
CA VAL A 16 -1.79 27.99 20.60
C VAL A 16 -0.31 27.71 20.85
N ASP A 17 0.41 28.65 21.48
CA ASP A 17 1.84 28.51 21.81
C ASP A 17 2.11 27.36 22.78
N ASP A 18 1.21 27.11 23.75
CA ASP A 18 1.33 25.96 24.64
C ASP A 18 1.16 24.64 23.87
N CYS A 19 0.30 24.64 22.84
CA CYS A 19 0.05 23.48 22.01
C CYS A 19 1.21 23.20 21.02
N GLU A 20 1.85 24.24 20.49
CA GLU A 20 3.10 24.14 19.74
C GLU A 20 4.25 23.64 20.64
N ALA A 21 4.38 24.16 21.87
CA ALA A 21 5.36 23.66 22.84
C ALA A 21 5.14 22.18 23.21
N TYR A 22 3.88 21.72 23.22
CA TYR A 22 3.59 20.31 23.41
C TYR A 22 4.08 19.44 22.23
N LYS A 23 4.06 19.94 20.98
CA LYS A 23 4.65 19.21 19.85
C LYS A 23 6.15 19.01 20.04
N ASP A 24 6.85 20.01 20.53
CA ASP A 24 8.29 19.90 20.81
C ASP A 24 8.56 18.92 21.96
N PHE A 25 7.71 18.91 22.99
CA PHE A 25 7.73 17.87 24.02
C PHE A 25 7.49 16.46 23.46
N LEU A 26 6.65 16.28 22.43
CA LEU A 26 6.47 14.95 21.81
C LEU A 26 7.71 14.49 21.01
N LYS A 27 8.54 15.42 20.53
CA LYS A 27 9.82 15.10 19.86
C LYS A 27 10.89 14.70 20.88
N ALA A 28 10.92 15.36 22.03
CA ALA A 28 11.85 15.08 23.11
C ALA A 28 11.12 15.13 24.46
N PRO A 29 10.49 14.02 24.88
CA PRO A 29 9.77 13.99 26.14
C PRO A 29 10.71 14.20 27.32
N ASP A 30 10.30 15.02 28.27
CA ASP A 30 11.03 15.23 29.53
C ASP A 30 11.22 13.88 30.26
N PRO A 31 12.43 13.61 30.82
CA PRO A 31 12.75 12.35 31.50
C PRO A 31 11.75 11.95 32.60
N ARG A 32 11.07 12.92 33.24
CA ARG A 32 10.05 12.65 34.26
C ARG A 32 8.84 11.90 33.71
N PHE A 33 8.62 11.93 32.40
CA PHE A 33 7.52 11.28 31.69
C PHE A 33 7.97 10.00 30.97
N VAL A 34 9.25 9.63 31.08
CA VAL A 34 9.86 8.47 30.45
C VAL A 34 10.19 7.42 31.51
N GLY A 35 9.89 6.16 31.25
CA GLY A 35 10.24 5.06 32.15
C GLY A 35 10.00 3.69 31.52
N GLU A 36 10.13 2.63 32.30
CA GLU A 36 9.76 1.28 31.84
C GLU A 36 8.23 1.11 31.77
N ARG A 37 7.78 0.09 31.03
CA ARG A 37 6.34 -0.20 30.90
C ARG A 37 5.78 -0.78 32.19
N PHE A 38 5.02 0.03 32.92
CA PHE A 38 4.21 -0.41 34.06
C PHE A 38 2.70 -0.30 33.78
N PRO A 39 1.82 -0.97 34.53
CA PRO A 39 0.39 -0.73 34.48
C PRO A 39 0.03 0.70 34.90
N ARG A 40 -1.02 1.30 34.32
CA ARG A 40 -1.41 2.71 34.56
C ARG A 40 -1.70 3.06 36.03
N HIS A 41 -2.09 2.08 36.83
CA HIS A 41 -2.37 2.25 38.27
C HIS A 41 -1.10 2.13 39.14
N SER A 42 0.04 1.76 38.55
CA SER A 42 1.31 1.71 39.28
C SER A 42 1.87 3.12 39.48
N PRO A 43 2.42 3.47 40.65
CA PRO A 43 3.12 4.74 40.85
C PRO A 43 4.39 4.88 39.98
N ARG A 44 4.90 3.74 39.48
CA ARG A 44 6.03 3.70 38.54
C ARG A 44 5.62 3.94 37.10
N TRP A 45 4.32 4.07 36.80
CA TRP A 45 3.85 4.32 35.45
C TRP A 45 4.35 5.65 34.89
N ARG A 46 4.80 5.62 33.65
CA ARG A 46 5.20 6.79 32.87
C ARG A 46 4.55 6.73 31.47
N PRO A 47 4.15 7.87 30.88
CA PRO A 47 3.47 7.86 29.57
C PRO A 47 4.32 7.38 28.41
N PHE A 48 5.63 7.61 28.46
CA PHE A 48 6.56 7.21 27.41
C PHE A 48 7.44 6.08 27.90
N ALA A 49 7.57 5.05 27.07
CA ALA A 49 8.45 3.92 27.36
C ALA A 49 9.74 4.05 26.56
N LEU A 50 10.87 3.67 27.15
CA LEU A 50 12.10 3.46 26.40
C LEU A 50 11.86 2.31 25.40
N SER A 51 12.03 2.59 24.11
CA SER A 51 11.92 1.59 23.07
C SER A 51 13.29 1.37 22.44
N SER A 52 13.61 0.11 22.14
CA SER A 52 14.75 -0.27 21.31
C SER A 52 14.44 0.05 19.85
N SER A 53 14.34 1.34 19.50
CA SER A 53 13.99 1.72 18.13
C SER A 53 14.89 2.81 17.54
N SER A 54 16.20 2.62 17.63
CA SER A 54 17.13 3.02 16.56
C SER A 54 18.48 2.36 16.76
N VAL A 55 18.95 1.60 15.76
CA VAL A 55 20.37 1.25 15.63
C VAL A 55 21.09 2.55 15.27
N ALA A 56 21.99 3.01 16.14
CA ALA A 56 22.86 4.13 15.82
C ALA A 56 23.88 3.69 14.74
N ALA A 57 24.49 4.62 14.00
CA ALA A 57 25.37 4.33 12.84
C ALA A 57 26.59 3.44 13.19
N ASP A 58 26.85 3.28 14.48
CA ASP A 58 27.89 2.53 15.17
C ASP A 58 27.42 1.15 15.70
N GLY A 59 26.21 0.69 15.34
CA GLY A 59 25.74 -0.67 15.62
C GLY A 59 25.34 -0.95 17.07
N LYS A 60 25.42 0.04 17.97
CA LYS A 60 24.96 -0.07 19.35
C LYS A 60 23.47 0.29 19.47
N ALA A 61 22.74 -0.51 20.24
CA ALA A 61 21.34 -0.24 20.57
C ALA A 61 21.26 1.03 21.45
N SER A 62 20.77 2.13 20.88
CA SER A 62 20.50 3.34 21.66
C SER A 62 19.04 3.35 22.10
N LEU A 63 18.82 3.47 23.41
CA LEU A 63 17.49 3.57 24.00
C LEU A 63 16.98 4.99 23.78
N SER A 64 15.94 5.14 22.95
CA SER A 64 15.29 6.43 22.72
C SER A 64 13.81 6.39 23.12
N ALA A 65 13.37 7.44 23.81
CA ALA A 65 11.98 7.67 24.18
C ALA A 65 11.22 8.54 23.15
N THR A 66 11.86 8.90 22.04
CA THR A 66 11.29 9.78 21.01
C THR A 66 10.17 9.08 20.24
N LEU A 67 9.02 9.73 20.14
CA LEU A 67 7.91 9.25 19.30
C LEU A 67 8.27 9.38 17.82
N SER A 68 7.82 8.41 17.00
CA SER A 68 7.95 8.54 15.54
C SER A 68 7.15 9.74 15.01
N PRO A 69 7.57 10.39 13.92
CA PRO A 69 6.85 11.54 13.34
C PRO A 69 5.38 11.23 13.01
N GLU A 70 5.08 10.00 12.57
CA GLU A 70 3.71 9.54 12.32
C GLU A 70 2.87 9.49 13.60
N SER A 71 3.42 8.94 14.68
CA SER A 71 2.74 8.90 15.98
C SER A 71 2.55 10.30 16.55
N GLN A 72 3.52 11.21 16.37
CA GLN A 72 3.37 12.62 16.77
C GLN A 72 2.21 13.29 16.02
N ARG A 73 2.12 13.10 14.69
CA ARG A 73 1.03 13.64 13.88
C ARG A 73 -0.33 13.05 14.27
N TYR A 74 -0.38 11.75 14.52
CA TYR A 74 -1.60 11.10 15.00
C TYR A 74 -2.06 11.69 16.35
N THR A 75 -1.15 11.88 17.29
CA THR A 75 -1.44 12.52 18.59
C THR A 75 -2.03 13.92 18.42
N VAL A 76 -1.44 14.77 17.57
CA VAL A 76 -1.98 16.12 17.31
C VAL A 76 -3.40 16.05 16.74
N ARG A 77 -3.67 15.11 15.83
CA ARG A 77 -5.02 14.92 15.26
C ARG A 77 -6.05 14.48 16.32
N VAL A 78 -5.67 13.56 17.20
CA VAL A 78 -6.51 13.12 18.31
C VAL A 78 -6.80 14.27 19.26
N LEU A 79 -5.79 15.05 19.64
CA LEU A 79 -5.95 16.20 20.53
C LEU A 79 -6.84 17.28 19.90
N ARG A 80 -6.63 17.60 18.61
CA ARG A 80 -7.47 18.55 17.88
C ARG A 80 -8.94 18.13 17.89
N THR A 81 -9.22 16.84 17.71
CA THR A 81 -10.58 16.28 17.73
C THR A 81 -11.18 16.31 19.14
N ALA A 82 -10.41 15.94 20.16
CA ALA A 82 -10.87 15.96 21.55
C ALA A 82 -11.21 17.37 22.03
N PHE A 83 -10.36 18.37 21.71
CA PHE A 83 -10.64 19.76 22.04
C PHE A 83 -11.81 20.34 21.24
N ALA A 84 -12.02 19.90 19.99
CA ALA A 84 -13.22 20.29 19.25
C ALA A 84 -14.49 19.78 19.96
N TRP A 85 -14.51 18.51 20.36
CA TRP A 85 -15.63 17.95 21.12
C TRP A 85 -15.85 18.68 22.46
N TRP A 86 -14.78 19.02 23.19
CA TRP A 86 -14.90 19.79 24.44
C TRP A 86 -15.45 21.21 24.25
N VAL A 87 -15.20 21.83 23.10
CA VAL A 87 -15.84 23.10 22.75
C VAL A 87 -17.32 22.90 22.43
N ASP A 88 -17.66 21.85 21.67
CA ASP A 88 -19.04 21.53 21.31
C ASP A 88 -19.91 21.27 22.55
N VAL A 89 -19.38 20.56 23.55
CA VAL A 89 -20.06 20.34 24.85
C VAL A 89 -19.91 21.51 25.83
N ARG A 90 -19.43 22.68 25.37
CA ARG A 90 -19.27 23.92 26.16
C ARG A 90 -18.35 23.81 27.39
N TYR A 91 -17.47 22.80 27.41
CA TYR A 91 -16.46 22.66 28.46
C TYR A 91 -15.29 23.64 28.25
N LEU A 92 -14.96 23.94 26.99
CA LEU A 92 -13.94 24.92 26.59
C LEU A 92 -14.57 26.05 25.77
N ALA A 93 -14.05 27.27 25.93
CA ALA A 93 -14.49 28.42 25.14
C ALA A 93 -13.98 28.38 23.69
N GLY A 94 -12.86 27.68 23.43
CA GLY A 94 -12.25 27.59 22.11
C GLY A 94 -11.24 26.45 21.99
N ASN A 95 -10.89 26.11 20.75
CA ASN A 95 -9.96 25.03 20.44
C ASN A 95 -8.59 25.59 19.98
N PRO A 96 -7.57 25.65 20.87
CA PRO A 96 -6.24 26.16 20.53
C PRO A 96 -5.52 25.29 19.47
N TRP A 97 -5.88 24.01 19.34
CA TRP A 97 -5.28 23.09 18.36
C TRP A 97 -5.73 23.34 16.92
N LYS A 98 -6.71 24.22 16.69
CA LYS A 98 -7.19 24.56 15.35
C LYS A 98 -6.14 25.33 14.55
N ALA A 99 -5.32 26.15 15.21
CA ALA A 99 -4.26 26.95 14.60
C ALA A 99 -2.87 26.29 14.63
N VAL A 100 -2.75 25.11 15.26
CA VAL A 100 -1.48 24.39 15.42
C VAL A 100 -1.19 23.57 14.17
N ASN A 101 0.01 23.74 13.62
CA ASN A 101 0.43 23.04 12.40
C ASN A 101 0.66 21.55 12.66
N ASP A 102 0.32 20.68 11.70
CA ASP A 102 0.68 19.26 11.79
C ASP A 102 2.21 19.10 11.76
N PRO A 103 2.79 18.17 12.56
CA PRO A 103 4.21 17.82 12.44
C PRO A 103 4.55 17.38 11.02
N VAL A 104 5.65 17.90 10.46
CA VAL A 104 6.13 17.53 9.13
C VAL A 104 6.60 16.07 9.17
N VAL A 105 5.79 15.18 8.60
CA VAL A 105 6.17 13.79 8.41
C VAL A 105 6.83 13.68 7.04
N ILE A 106 8.16 13.61 7.03
CA ILE A 106 8.87 13.15 5.84
C ILE A 106 8.46 11.69 5.67
N LYS A 107 7.58 11.40 4.69
CA LYS A 107 7.36 10.05 4.20
C LYS A 107 8.65 9.62 3.52
N ARG A 108 9.62 9.15 4.31
CA ARG A 108 10.70 8.35 3.75
C ARG A 108 10.03 7.15 3.11
N GLU A 109 10.35 6.91 1.85
CA GLU A 109 9.94 5.73 1.10
C GLU A 109 10.51 4.51 1.82
N ARG A 110 9.80 4.06 2.85
CA ARG A 110 10.11 2.81 3.53
C ARG A 110 9.74 1.73 2.53
N ALA A 111 10.70 0.86 2.24
CA ALA A 111 10.48 -0.35 1.47
C ALA A 111 9.14 -0.99 1.87
N MET A 112 8.37 -1.32 0.85
CA MET A 112 7.05 -1.94 0.88
C MET A 112 7.00 -3.00 2.00
N LYS A 113 6.24 -2.76 3.08
CA LYS A 113 6.07 -3.73 4.17
C LYS A 113 5.23 -4.92 3.68
N ILE A 114 5.86 -5.85 2.96
CA ILE A 114 5.27 -7.10 2.46
C ILE A 114 5.55 -8.28 3.42
N GLU A 115 6.05 -8.00 4.63
CA GLU A 115 6.55 -9.05 5.55
C GLU A 115 5.50 -9.62 6.52
N HIS A 116 4.21 -9.32 6.38
CA HIS A 116 3.23 -9.63 7.44
C HIS A 116 2.40 -10.91 7.25
N ALA A 117 2.50 -11.63 6.12
CA ALA A 117 1.78 -12.89 5.89
C ALA A 117 2.75 -14.08 5.88
N LEU A 118 2.31 -15.23 6.42
CA LEU A 118 3.10 -16.46 6.36
C LEU A 118 3.09 -17.02 4.92
N PRO A 119 4.24 -17.51 4.40
CA PRO A 119 4.28 -18.32 3.19
C PRO A 119 3.37 -19.55 3.30
N ALA A 120 2.82 -20.02 2.18
CA ALA A 120 1.89 -21.16 2.17
C ALA A 120 2.49 -22.43 2.80
N ASP A 121 3.76 -22.72 2.53
CA ASP A 121 4.45 -23.87 3.10
C ASP A 121 4.68 -23.72 4.61
N LEU A 122 5.02 -22.51 5.07
CA LEU A 122 5.20 -22.23 6.51
C LEU A 122 3.86 -22.27 7.26
N TRP A 123 2.77 -21.82 6.63
CA TRP A 123 1.42 -21.97 7.16
C TRP A 123 1.02 -23.43 7.27
N ARG A 124 1.32 -24.26 6.27
CA ARG A 124 1.07 -25.71 6.30
C ARG A 124 1.85 -26.37 7.44
N LYS A 125 3.15 -26.12 7.54
CA LYS A 125 4.00 -26.60 8.65
C LYS A 125 3.46 -26.22 10.02
N LEU A 126 2.98 -24.97 10.18
CA LEU A 126 2.37 -24.51 11.42
C LEU A 126 1.08 -25.28 11.75
N ARG A 127 0.21 -25.53 10.77
CA ARG A 127 -1.02 -26.31 10.96
C ARG A 127 -0.70 -27.75 11.34
N ASP A 128 0.22 -28.39 10.63
CA ASP A 128 0.60 -29.78 10.89
C ASP A 128 1.19 -29.93 12.31
N ALA A 129 2.03 -28.97 12.73
CA ALA A 129 2.59 -28.95 14.08
C ALA A 129 1.52 -28.69 15.16
N LEU A 130 0.54 -27.82 14.90
CA LEU A 130 -0.60 -27.59 15.81
C LEU A 130 -1.51 -28.82 15.89
N ASP A 131 -1.72 -29.53 14.78
CA ASP A 131 -2.52 -30.76 14.71
C ASP A 131 -1.86 -31.84 15.56
N ALA A 132 -0.56 -32.10 15.36
CA ALA A 132 0.21 -33.07 16.14
C ALA A 132 0.17 -32.77 17.66
N ARG A 133 0.39 -31.50 18.04
CA ARG A 133 0.33 -31.06 19.45
C ARG A 133 -1.05 -31.14 20.07
N SER A 134 -2.11 -31.06 19.25
CA SER A 134 -3.49 -31.11 19.71
C SER A 134 -3.98 -32.55 19.91
N THR A 135 -3.35 -33.52 19.26
CA THR A 135 -3.59 -34.96 19.40
C THR A 135 -2.70 -35.63 20.44
N ASP A 136 -1.54 -35.06 20.77
CA ASP A 136 -0.67 -35.57 21.83
C ASP A 136 -1.39 -35.51 23.19
N GLU A 137 -1.90 -36.66 23.64
CA GLU A 137 -2.35 -36.86 25.03
C GLU A 137 -1.15 -37.03 25.97
N GLY A 138 -0.22 -36.07 25.93
CA GLY A 138 0.79 -35.85 26.96
C GLY A 138 1.67 -37.04 27.39
N GLU A 139 2.65 -37.40 26.56
CA GLU A 139 3.93 -37.84 27.15
C GLU A 139 4.69 -36.59 27.62
N ALA A 140 4.94 -36.52 28.93
CA ALA A 140 5.69 -35.43 29.52
C ALA A 140 7.11 -35.41 28.98
N THR A 141 7.42 -34.50 28.05
CA THR A 141 8.82 -34.15 27.76
C THR A 141 9.44 -33.54 29.01
N ALA A 142 10.11 -34.37 29.80
CA ALA A 142 10.97 -33.98 30.90
C ALA A 142 12.17 -33.20 30.34
N GLY A 143 12.14 -31.87 30.37
CA GLY A 143 13.29 -31.13 29.84
C GLY A 143 13.27 -29.60 29.81
N ALA A 144 12.33 -28.90 30.46
CA ALA A 144 12.34 -27.43 30.49
C ALA A 144 12.19 -26.89 31.93
N PRO A 145 13.27 -26.42 32.59
CA PRO A 145 13.30 -26.04 34.01
C PRO A 145 12.43 -24.85 34.45
N TRP A 146 11.69 -24.20 33.55
CA TRP A 146 10.93 -22.97 33.84
C TRP A 146 9.40 -23.10 33.63
N ARG A 147 8.86 -24.32 33.50
CA ARG A 147 7.42 -24.56 33.25
C ARG A 147 6.56 -24.39 34.51
N MET A 148 5.67 -23.39 34.51
CA MET A 148 4.74 -23.08 35.63
C MET A 148 3.39 -23.83 35.60
N ASP A 149 3.12 -24.70 34.62
CA ASP A 149 1.97 -25.61 34.66
C ASP A 149 2.43 -27.02 34.24
N THR A 150 2.53 -27.91 35.22
CA THR A 150 3.07 -29.27 35.07
C THR A 150 1.99 -30.30 34.76
N ASN A 151 0.73 -29.90 34.55
CA ASN A 151 -0.37 -30.82 34.25
C ASN A 151 -0.48 -31.08 32.73
N PRO A 152 -0.14 -32.29 32.24
CA PRO A 152 -0.13 -32.60 30.80
C PRO A 152 -1.51 -32.44 30.15
N ARG A 153 -2.59 -32.79 30.87
CA ARG A 153 -3.97 -32.67 30.37
C ARG A 153 -4.35 -31.20 30.13
N ARG A 154 -3.98 -30.30 31.04
CA ARG A 154 -4.25 -28.86 30.89
C ARG A 154 -3.48 -28.25 29.73
N ASN A 155 -2.29 -28.76 29.43
CA ASN A 155 -1.49 -28.31 28.30
C ASN A 155 -2.16 -28.69 26.97
N GLY A 156 -2.60 -29.94 26.82
CA GLY A 156 -3.31 -30.40 25.61
C GLY A 156 -4.57 -29.59 25.31
N MET A 157 -5.36 -29.27 26.33
CA MET A 157 -6.55 -28.41 26.17
C MET A 157 -6.20 -26.98 25.72
N GLN A 158 -5.08 -26.42 26.19
CA GLN A 158 -4.62 -25.11 25.75
C GLN A 158 -4.13 -25.13 24.29
N TRP A 159 -3.50 -26.23 23.84
CA TRP A 159 -3.13 -26.43 22.43
C TRP A 159 -4.36 -26.48 21.52
N ARG A 160 -5.40 -27.23 21.89
CA ARG A 160 -6.66 -27.26 21.14
C ARG A 160 -7.35 -25.91 21.08
N ALA A 161 -7.35 -25.15 22.18
CA ALA A 161 -7.86 -23.79 22.21
C ALA A 161 -7.08 -22.84 21.27
N VAL A 162 -5.74 -22.92 21.28
CA VAL A 162 -4.89 -22.11 20.39
C VAL A 162 -5.04 -22.51 18.93
N ARG A 163 -5.11 -23.80 18.64
CA ARG A 163 -5.39 -24.32 17.31
C ARG A 163 -6.69 -23.75 16.77
N ALA A 164 -7.77 -23.83 17.56
CA ALA A 164 -9.07 -23.25 17.18
C ALA A 164 -8.96 -21.74 16.92
N ALA A 165 -8.24 -21.00 17.75
CA ALA A 165 -8.07 -19.56 17.58
C ALA A 165 -7.24 -19.16 16.36
N ILE A 166 -6.13 -19.86 16.11
CA ILE A 166 -5.25 -19.60 14.95
C ILE A 166 -5.97 -19.94 13.66
N LEU A 167 -6.64 -21.10 13.59
CA LEU A 167 -7.43 -21.49 12.42
C LEU A 167 -8.59 -20.53 12.19
N LEU A 168 -9.30 -20.11 13.25
CA LEU A 168 -10.37 -19.12 13.12
C LEU A 168 -9.84 -17.82 12.51
N MET A 169 -8.68 -17.30 12.90
CA MET A 169 -8.13 -16.09 12.28
C MET A 169 -7.52 -16.32 10.90
N GLY A 170 -6.87 -17.47 10.68
CA GLY A 170 -6.14 -17.80 9.46
C GLY A 170 -6.98 -18.37 8.32
N ASP A 171 -8.13 -18.97 8.61
CA ASP A 171 -9.03 -19.58 7.61
C ASP A 171 -10.24 -18.68 7.31
N SER A 172 -10.55 -17.71 8.18
CA SER A 172 -11.70 -16.82 8.00
C SER A 172 -11.36 -15.33 8.04
N GLY A 173 -10.07 -14.99 8.26
CA GLY A 173 -9.57 -13.62 8.18
C GLY A 173 -10.01 -12.70 9.32
N LEU A 174 -10.41 -13.24 10.47
CA LEU A 174 -10.89 -12.45 11.60
C LEU A 174 -9.77 -11.62 12.22
N ARG A 175 -10.10 -10.41 12.70
CA ARG A 175 -9.22 -9.70 13.63
C ARG A 175 -9.25 -10.39 14.98
N ARG A 176 -8.19 -10.18 15.76
CA ARG A 176 -8.08 -10.66 17.13
C ARG A 176 -9.30 -10.34 17.99
N GLU A 177 -9.75 -9.08 17.93
CA GLU A 177 -10.91 -8.62 18.70
C GLU A 177 -12.17 -9.35 18.27
N GLU A 178 -12.35 -9.53 16.97
CA GLU A 178 -13.50 -10.23 16.37
C GLU A 178 -13.50 -11.71 16.76
N ALA A 179 -12.33 -12.38 16.72
CA ALA A 179 -12.18 -13.78 17.12
C ALA A 179 -12.46 -13.99 18.62
N ALA A 180 -12.01 -13.06 19.47
CA ALA A 180 -12.25 -13.11 20.91
C ALA A 180 -13.72 -12.85 21.29
N SER A 181 -14.43 -12.02 20.53
CA SER A 181 -15.84 -11.70 20.75
C SER A 181 -16.82 -12.53 19.94
N ALA A 182 -16.35 -13.41 19.06
CA ALA A 182 -17.20 -14.23 18.20
C ALA A 182 -18.07 -15.16 19.05
N ARG A 183 -19.28 -15.43 18.56
CA ARG A 183 -20.35 -16.11 19.30
C ARG A 183 -20.91 -17.29 18.52
N ARG A 184 -21.30 -18.36 19.23
CA ARG A 184 -21.87 -19.58 18.66
C ARG A 184 -23.21 -19.31 17.99
N GLU A 185 -24.04 -18.45 18.57
CA GLU A 185 -25.35 -18.07 18.00
C GLU A 185 -25.27 -17.39 16.63
N HIS A 186 -24.08 -16.92 16.21
CA HIS A 186 -23.89 -16.30 14.90
C HIS A 186 -23.19 -17.24 13.89
N LEU A 187 -22.89 -18.47 14.28
CA LEU A 187 -22.30 -19.50 13.45
C LEU A 187 -23.42 -20.41 12.93
N ARG A 188 -23.55 -20.50 11.60
CA ARG A 188 -24.64 -21.24 10.96
C ARG A 188 -24.16 -21.99 9.72
N PRO A 189 -24.77 -23.13 9.37
CA PRO A 189 -24.56 -23.75 8.06
C PRO A 189 -24.98 -22.78 6.97
N SER A 190 -24.14 -22.60 5.96
CA SER A 190 -24.44 -21.75 4.81
C SER A 190 -25.40 -22.47 3.87
N SER A 191 -26.32 -21.71 3.25
CA SER A 191 -27.26 -22.23 2.23
C SER A 191 -26.56 -22.71 0.95
N PHE A 192 -25.29 -22.36 0.76
CA PHE A 192 -24.48 -22.73 -0.40
C PHE A 192 -23.65 -24.02 -0.18
N GLY A 193 -23.70 -24.61 1.02
CA GLY A 193 -23.05 -25.89 1.29
C GLY A 193 -23.83 -27.08 0.72
N THR A 194 -23.13 -28.05 0.12
CA THR A 194 -23.72 -29.34 -0.22
C THR A 194 -23.64 -30.32 0.97
N PRO A 195 -24.49 -31.34 1.08
CA PRO A 195 -24.37 -32.37 2.13
C PRO A 195 -22.99 -33.02 2.21
N GLU A 196 -22.31 -33.16 1.07
CA GLU A 196 -20.96 -33.72 0.95
C GLU A 196 -19.83 -32.73 1.31
N ARG A 197 -20.13 -31.42 1.26
CA ARG A 197 -19.19 -30.32 1.57
C ARG A 197 -19.93 -29.20 2.31
N PRO A 198 -20.18 -29.38 3.62
CA PRO A 198 -20.86 -28.38 4.41
C PRO A 198 -19.97 -27.13 4.54
N VAL A 199 -20.48 -25.99 4.09
CA VAL A 199 -19.85 -24.68 4.28
C VAL A 199 -20.52 -24.03 5.48
N TRP A 200 -19.74 -23.54 6.43
CA TRP A 200 -20.25 -22.79 7.58
C TRP A 200 -19.93 -21.31 7.43
N GLU A 201 -20.81 -20.48 7.95
CA GLU A 201 -20.65 -19.04 7.90
C GLU A 201 -20.85 -18.42 9.28
N LEU A 202 -19.97 -17.47 9.60
CA LEU A 202 -19.99 -16.73 10.85
C LEU A 202 -20.37 -15.28 10.58
N THR A 203 -21.44 -14.82 11.21
CA THR A 203 -21.87 -13.43 11.14
C THR A 203 -21.23 -12.62 12.26
N LEU A 204 -20.59 -11.49 11.94
CA LEU A 204 -19.88 -10.67 12.92
C LEU A 204 -19.98 -9.18 12.64
N VAL A 205 -19.93 -8.39 13.71
CA VAL A 205 -19.92 -6.92 13.63
C VAL A 205 -18.46 -6.43 13.66
N GLY A 206 -18.00 -5.92 12.52
CA GLY A 206 -16.66 -5.41 12.34
C GLY A 206 -16.49 -3.95 12.79
N LYS A 207 -15.30 -3.41 12.53
CA LYS A 207 -14.96 -2.00 12.81
C LYS A 207 -15.95 -1.06 12.12
N GLY A 208 -16.49 -0.10 12.90
CA GLY A 208 -17.51 0.84 12.43
C GLY A 208 -18.94 0.31 12.55
N GLN A 209 -19.18 -0.72 13.37
CA GLN A 209 -20.50 -1.33 13.59
C GLN A 209 -21.12 -1.88 12.29
N ARG A 210 -20.28 -2.39 11.39
CA ARG A 210 -20.73 -2.98 10.12
C ARG A 210 -20.75 -4.49 10.22
N GLU A 211 -21.91 -5.07 9.99
CA GLU A 211 -22.10 -6.51 9.94
C GLU A 211 -21.49 -7.10 8.66
N ARG A 212 -20.82 -8.24 8.79
CA ARG A 212 -20.33 -9.02 7.66
C ARG A 212 -20.30 -10.50 7.99
N THR A 213 -20.37 -11.32 6.95
CA THR A 213 -20.33 -12.77 7.05
C THR A 213 -19.00 -13.27 6.51
N VAL A 214 -18.39 -14.23 7.22
CA VAL A 214 -17.11 -14.85 6.86
C VAL A 214 -17.27 -16.37 6.78
N PRO A 215 -16.57 -17.04 5.85
CA PRO A 215 -16.60 -18.50 5.77
C PRO A 215 -15.81 -19.11 6.94
N VAL A 216 -16.27 -20.26 7.44
CA VAL A 216 -15.57 -21.03 8.48
C VAL A 216 -15.25 -22.41 7.90
N SER A 217 -13.96 -22.77 7.89
CA SER A 217 -13.50 -24.05 7.36
C SER A 217 -13.94 -25.22 8.26
N ALA A 218 -14.14 -26.41 7.67
CA ALA A 218 -14.44 -27.64 8.43
C ALA A 218 -13.35 -27.95 9.46
N ALA A 219 -12.08 -27.69 9.14
CA ALA A 219 -10.96 -27.84 10.06
C ALA A 219 -11.08 -26.91 11.29
N THR A 220 -11.50 -25.66 11.07
CA THR A 220 -11.78 -24.69 12.16
C THR A 220 -12.95 -25.16 13.02
N LEU A 221 -14.02 -25.63 12.40
CA LEU A 221 -15.20 -26.14 13.12
C LEU A 221 -14.85 -27.34 13.99
N ASN A 222 -14.09 -28.30 13.47
CA ASN A 222 -13.61 -29.45 14.24
C ASN A 222 -12.67 -29.03 15.38
N ALA A 223 -11.84 -28.00 15.17
CA ALA A 223 -11.01 -27.44 16.25
C ALA A 223 -11.87 -26.83 17.36
N LEU A 224 -12.92 -26.09 17.00
CA LEU A 224 -13.86 -25.51 17.96
C LEU A 224 -14.61 -26.60 18.74
N ARG A 225 -15.11 -27.64 18.06
CA ARG A 225 -15.73 -28.81 18.69
C ARG A 225 -14.80 -29.47 19.70
N ALA A 226 -13.55 -29.71 19.33
CA ALA A 226 -12.56 -30.30 20.22
C ALA A 226 -12.26 -29.42 21.45
N HIS A 227 -12.16 -28.10 21.26
CA HIS A 227 -12.01 -27.14 22.36
C HIS A 227 -13.21 -27.14 23.33
N TRP A 228 -14.43 -27.32 22.82
CA TRP A 228 -15.64 -27.40 23.65
C TRP A 228 -15.82 -28.76 24.32
N ALA A 229 -15.42 -29.85 23.66
CA ALA A 229 -15.37 -31.18 24.26
C ALA A 229 -14.46 -31.21 25.50
N ASP A 230 -13.33 -30.49 25.47
CA ASP A 230 -12.44 -30.33 26.64
C ASP A 230 -13.10 -29.67 27.85
N ARG A 231 -14.18 -28.90 27.61
CA ARG A 231 -14.97 -28.24 28.64
C ARG A 231 -16.13 -29.10 29.12
N GLY A 232 -16.28 -30.32 28.58
CA GLY A 232 -17.41 -31.22 28.87
C GLY A 232 -18.73 -30.71 28.32
N GLN A 233 -18.70 -29.88 27.27
CA GLN A 233 -19.89 -29.26 26.68
C GLN A 233 -19.99 -29.64 25.20
N ASP A 234 -21.21 -29.96 24.78
CA ASP A 234 -21.50 -30.19 23.37
C ASP A 234 -21.47 -28.86 22.61
N PHE A 235 -20.76 -28.85 21.49
CA PHE A 235 -20.66 -27.68 20.62
C PHE A 235 -21.87 -27.55 19.70
N ASP A 236 -22.41 -28.68 19.23
CA ASP A 236 -23.48 -28.71 18.23
C ASP A 236 -24.89 -28.70 18.87
N GLY A 237 -25.00 -29.15 20.13
CA GLY A 237 -26.20 -29.09 20.96
C GLY A 237 -27.25 -30.17 20.62
N ALA A 238 -28.02 -30.62 21.61
CA ALA A 238 -29.03 -31.67 21.44
C ALA A 238 -30.41 -31.16 20.98
N THR A 239 -30.74 -29.88 21.20
CA THR A 239 -32.03 -29.23 20.85
C THR A 239 -31.82 -27.79 20.37
N GLU A 240 -32.77 -27.21 19.62
CA GLU A 240 -32.72 -25.78 19.17
C GLU A 240 -32.60 -24.79 20.34
N GLU A 241 -33.15 -25.14 21.51
CA GLU A 241 -33.06 -24.35 22.75
C GLU A 241 -31.71 -24.54 23.49
N ASP A 242 -31.05 -25.69 23.27
CA ASP A 242 -29.69 -26.00 23.72
C ASP A 242 -28.57 -25.52 22.77
N LYS A 243 -28.90 -24.90 21.63
CA LYS A 243 -27.95 -24.19 20.73
C LYS A 243 -27.37 -22.90 21.36
N GLN A 244 -27.08 -22.98 22.66
CA GLN A 244 -27.02 -21.92 23.64
C GLN A 244 -25.95 -20.87 23.35
N SER A 245 -26.46 -19.64 23.29
CA SER A 245 -25.72 -18.38 23.28
C SER A 245 -24.45 -18.43 24.14
N GLY A 246 -23.31 -18.14 23.52
CA GLY A 246 -22.01 -18.25 24.15
C GLY A 246 -20.86 -17.89 23.21
N PRO A 247 -19.66 -17.58 23.73
CA PRO A 247 -18.50 -17.26 22.91
C PRO A 247 -18.07 -18.47 22.06
N LEU A 248 -17.40 -18.29 20.92
CA LEU A 248 -16.77 -19.40 20.19
C LEU A 248 -15.56 -19.94 20.96
N LEU A 249 -14.82 -19.06 21.63
CA LEU A 249 -13.61 -19.38 22.38
C LEU A 249 -13.76 -18.92 23.84
N SER A 250 -13.55 -19.85 24.76
CA SER A 250 -13.67 -19.62 26.21
C SER A 250 -12.45 -20.15 26.95
N PRO A 251 -11.89 -19.43 27.96
CA PRO A 251 -10.72 -19.88 28.68
C PRO A 251 -10.88 -21.24 29.36
N VAL A 252 -9.99 -22.18 29.03
CA VAL A 252 -9.86 -23.46 29.76
C VAL A 252 -9.18 -23.25 31.11
N VAL A 253 -8.16 -22.38 31.15
CA VAL A 253 -7.45 -22.01 32.39
C VAL A 253 -7.71 -20.53 32.67
N ILE A 254 -8.35 -20.27 33.81
CA ILE A 254 -8.62 -18.91 34.28
C ILE A 254 -7.43 -18.44 35.13
N PRO A 255 -6.75 -17.34 34.76
CA PRO A 255 -5.67 -16.80 35.57
C PRO A 255 -6.13 -16.42 36.98
N TRP A 256 -5.25 -16.61 37.97
CA TRP A 256 -5.55 -16.37 39.40
C TRP A 256 -5.82 -14.89 39.75
N THR A 257 -5.67 -13.97 38.81
CA THR A 257 -5.99 -12.54 39.01
C THR A 257 -7.45 -12.33 39.41
N ASP A 258 -7.71 -11.45 40.39
CA ASP A 258 -9.07 -11.16 40.89
C ASP A 258 -10.02 -10.66 39.80
N ALA A 259 -9.52 -9.85 38.85
CA ALA A 259 -10.30 -9.37 37.71
C ALA A 259 -10.79 -10.52 36.81
N SER A 260 -9.93 -11.51 36.54
CA SER A 260 -10.31 -12.69 35.74
C SER A 260 -11.28 -13.58 36.53
N ARG A 261 -11.00 -13.81 37.82
CA ARG A 261 -11.90 -14.61 38.67
C ARG A 261 -13.27 -13.97 38.83
N ARG A 262 -13.38 -12.64 38.99
CA ARG A 262 -14.67 -11.94 39.01
C ARG A 262 -15.42 -12.12 37.69
N ARG A 263 -14.79 -11.84 36.55
CA ARG A 263 -15.43 -11.97 35.22
C ARG A 263 -15.99 -13.37 34.97
N HIS A 264 -15.27 -14.42 35.39
CA HIS A 264 -15.68 -15.80 35.18
C HIS A 264 -16.48 -16.39 36.38
N ARG A 265 -16.69 -15.64 37.48
CA ARG A 265 -17.54 -16.04 38.63
C ARG A 265 -18.90 -15.37 38.65
N THR A 266 -19.01 -14.12 38.21
CA THR A 266 -20.26 -13.34 38.26
C THR A 266 -20.84 -13.17 36.86
N GLY A 267 -22.02 -13.76 36.64
CA GLY A 267 -22.92 -13.28 35.58
C GLY A 267 -23.22 -11.79 35.80
N GLN A 268 -23.32 -11.02 34.71
CA GLN A 268 -23.80 -9.65 34.79
C GLN A 268 -25.18 -9.67 35.48
N ASN A 269 -25.32 -8.92 36.59
CA ASN A 269 -26.54 -8.65 37.37
C ASN A 269 -26.86 -9.49 38.62
N GLY A 270 -25.89 -10.06 39.35
CA GLY A 270 -26.10 -10.40 40.78
C GLY A 270 -27.19 -11.45 41.09
N GLU A 271 -27.85 -12.00 40.08
CA GLU A 271 -28.76 -13.14 40.18
C GLU A 271 -27.95 -14.43 39.98
N ARG A 272 -28.25 -15.45 40.77
CA ARG A 272 -27.85 -16.85 40.54
C ARG A 272 -28.58 -17.40 39.30
N LYS A 273 -28.31 -16.85 38.12
CA LYS A 273 -28.55 -17.51 36.83
C LYS A 273 -27.20 -18.05 36.37
N LEU A 274 -27.19 -19.31 35.90
CA LEU A 274 -26.03 -20.01 35.31
C LEU A 274 -25.14 -19.00 34.58
N ALA A 275 -23.89 -18.84 35.06
CA ALA A 275 -23.00 -17.81 34.58
C ALA A 275 -22.85 -17.93 33.05
N LYS A 276 -23.45 -17.01 32.29
CA LYS A 276 -23.23 -16.90 30.84
C LYS A 276 -21.72 -16.89 30.62
N GLU A 277 -21.20 -17.90 29.96
CA GLU A 277 -19.77 -18.15 29.88
C GLU A 277 -19.04 -16.96 29.26
N ALA A 278 -18.11 -16.37 30.02
CA ALA A 278 -17.31 -15.26 29.51
C ALA A 278 -16.21 -15.81 28.58
N GLY A 279 -16.14 -15.29 27.35
CA GLY A 279 -15.10 -15.64 26.38
C GLY A 279 -13.72 -15.08 26.72
N TYR A 280 -12.73 -15.35 25.88
CA TYR A 280 -11.42 -14.72 26.00
C TYR A 280 -11.52 -13.20 25.83
N THR A 281 -10.65 -12.46 26.53
CA THR A 281 -10.35 -11.08 26.10
C THR A 281 -9.40 -11.09 24.93
N ALA A 282 -9.45 -10.08 24.07
CA ALA A 282 -8.52 -9.96 22.94
C ALA A 282 -7.03 -10.02 23.40
N ASP A 283 -6.70 -9.36 24.51
CA ASP A 283 -5.35 -9.40 25.09
C ASP A 283 -5.01 -10.77 25.69
N GLY A 284 -5.95 -11.41 26.38
CA GLY A 284 -5.76 -12.76 26.92
C GLY A 284 -5.51 -13.79 25.81
N LEU A 285 -6.31 -13.74 24.74
CA LEU A 285 -6.16 -14.60 23.58
C LEU A 285 -4.80 -14.40 22.90
N ASN A 286 -4.36 -13.14 22.72
CA ASN A 286 -3.06 -12.87 22.11
C ASN A 286 -1.90 -13.40 22.94
N ARG A 287 -1.94 -13.21 24.26
CA ARG A 287 -0.88 -13.70 25.16
C ARG A 287 -0.79 -15.22 25.12
N LEU A 288 -1.95 -15.89 25.11
CA LEU A 288 -2.01 -17.34 24.98
C LEU A 288 -1.36 -17.77 23.65
N ILE A 289 -1.81 -17.21 22.53
CA ILE A 289 -1.26 -17.52 21.20
C ILE A 289 0.25 -17.25 21.14
N SER A 290 0.72 -16.07 21.54
CA SER A 290 2.14 -15.73 21.49
C SER A 290 2.98 -16.70 22.33
N ARG A 291 2.54 -17.04 23.54
CA ARG A 291 3.27 -18.00 24.39
C ARG A 291 3.36 -19.38 23.75
N MET A 292 2.24 -19.91 23.27
CA MET A 292 2.20 -21.27 22.70
C MET A 292 2.92 -21.33 21.35
N VAL A 293 2.85 -20.28 20.51
CA VAL A 293 3.63 -20.21 19.26
C VAL A 293 5.13 -20.18 19.54
N THR A 294 5.58 -19.43 20.55
CA THR A 294 7.00 -19.47 20.96
C THR A 294 7.41 -20.88 21.37
N GLU A 295 6.62 -21.56 22.20
CA GLU A 295 6.89 -22.96 22.60
C GLU A 295 6.89 -23.91 21.39
N LEU A 296 6.01 -23.70 20.43
CA LEU A 296 5.95 -24.51 19.21
C LEU A 296 7.22 -24.35 18.37
N VAL A 297 7.66 -23.11 18.14
CA VAL A 297 8.86 -22.80 17.33
C VAL A 297 10.14 -23.39 17.93
N GLU A 298 10.24 -23.45 19.26
CA GLU A 298 11.37 -24.08 19.95
C GLU A 298 11.44 -25.60 19.74
N THR A 299 10.31 -26.24 19.43
CA THR A 299 10.19 -27.70 19.38
C THR A 299 10.05 -28.26 17.96
N MET A 300 9.91 -27.39 16.96
CA MET A 300 9.92 -27.79 15.56
C MET A 300 11.36 -27.90 15.06
N ASP A 301 11.78 -29.08 14.62
CA ASP A 301 13.15 -29.31 14.12
C ASP A 301 13.30 -28.87 12.64
N ASP A 302 12.24 -29.00 11.83
CA ASP A 302 12.22 -28.71 10.38
C ASP A 302 11.95 -27.21 10.04
N LEU A 303 12.57 -26.28 10.77
CA LEU A 303 12.50 -24.85 10.48
C LEU A 303 13.88 -24.24 10.25
N SER A 304 14.02 -23.54 9.12
CA SER A 304 15.18 -22.68 8.86
C SER A 304 15.21 -21.48 9.82
N LEU A 305 16.37 -20.84 9.97
CA LEU A 305 16.55 -19.68 10.86
C LEU A 305 15.57 -18.54 10.54
N ASP A 306 15.31 -18.26 9.26
CA ASP A 306 14.36 -17.22 8.83
C ASP A 306 12.91 -17.58 9.21
N GLU A 307 12.50 -18.84 8.99
CA GLU A 307 11.17 -19.33 9.36
C GLU A 307 10.93 -19.28 10.87
N ARG A 308 11.94 -19.63 11.68
CA ARG A 308 11.88 -19.53 13.15
C ARG A 308 11.66 -18.10 13.61
N VAL A 309 12.39 -17.14 13.03
CA VAL A 309 12.23 -15.71 13.36
C VAL A 309 10.84 -15.21 12.96
N ARG A 310 10.35 -15.56 11.76
CA ARG A 310 9.01 -15.16 11.29
C ARG A 310 7.90 -15.73 12.15
N LEU A 311 7.94 -17.01 12.49
CA LEU A 311 6.95 -17.63 13.37
C LEU A 311 7.04 -17.09 14.81
N GLY A 312 8.25 -16.92 15.35
CA GLY A 312 8.45 -16.35 16.69
C GLY A 312 7.93 -14.91 16.83
N GLN A 313 7.91 -14.14 15.75
CA GLN A 313 7.34 -12.79 15.70
C GLN A 313 5.85 -12.76 15.28
N SER A 314 5.25 -13.91 15.00
CA SER A 314 3.87 -14.00 14.53
C SER A 314 2.88 -13.62 15.62
N ASN A 315 1.83 -12.91 15.21
CA ASN A 315 0.74 -12.48 16.06
C ASN A 315 -0.59 -12.60 15.32
N ALA A 316 -1.69 -12.29 15.99
CA ALA A 316 -3.04 -12.38 15.41
C ALA A 316 -3.21 -11.65 14.05
N HIS A 317 -2.48 -10.54 13.83
CA HIS A 317 -2.51 -9.82 12.57
C HIS A 317 -1.87 -10.63 11.43
N VAL A 318 -0.79 -11.37 11.73
CA VAL A 318 -0.09 -12.21 10.74
C VAL A 318 -1.02 -13.27 10.18
N PHE A 319 -1.77 -13.99 11.02
CA PHE A 319 -2.70 -15.03 10.56
C PHE A 319 -3.80 -14.48 9.65
N ARG A 320 -4.35 -13.31 9.99
CA ARG A 320 -5.31 -12.62 9.13
C ARG A 320 -4.72 -12.20 7.78
N HIS A 321 -3.47 -11.74 7.75
CA HIS A 321 -2.78 -11.42 6.49
C HIS A 321 -2.45 -12.66 5.67
N THR A 322 -2.16 -13.78 6.32
CA THR A 322 -2.02 -15.09 5.69
C THR A 322 -3.30 -15.47 4.95
N PHE A 323 -4.47 -15.37 5.59
CA PHE A 323 -5.77 -15.60 4.95
C PHE A 323 -5.94 -14.75 3.68
N GLY A 324 -5.70 -13.43 3.80
CA GLY A 324 -5.89 -12.50 2.69
C GLY A 324 -4.95 -12.79 1.51
N THR A 325 -3.72 -13.19 1.79
CA THR A 325 -2.75 -13.52 0.72
C THR A 325 -3.07 -14.88 0.10
N GLN A 326 -3.41 -15.88 0.89
CA GLN A 326 -3.78 -17.22 0.39
C GLN A 326 -5.05 -17.19 -0.44
N SER A 327 -6.08 -16.47 0.01
CA SER A 327 -7.33 -16.33 -0.75
C SER A 327 -7.07 -15.76 -2.15
N VAL A 328 -6.18 -14.78 -2.26
CA VAL A 328 -5.79 -14.21 -3.57
C VAL A 328 -4.97 -15.21 -4.39
N ALA A 329 -4.11 -16.01 -3.76
CA ALA A 329 -3.36 -17.09 -4.41
C ALA A 329 -4.29 -18.21 -4.92
N ASP A 330 -5.36 -18.51 -4.18
CA ASP A 330 -6.41 -19.47 -4.52
C ASP A 330 -7.45 -18.89 -5.50
N GLU A 331 -7.11 -17.78 -6.17
CA GLU A 331 -7.92 -17.12 -7.20
C GLU A 331 -9.29 -16.61 -6.71
N VAL A 332 -9.46 -16.42 -5.40
CA VAL A 332 -10.67 -15.79 -4.86
C VAL A 332 -10.72 -14.32 -5.32
N PRO A 333 -11.86 -13.86 -5.89
CA PRO A 333 -12.00 -12.48 -6.33
C PRO A 333 -11.67 -11.45 -5.25
N VAL A 334 -10.93 -10.41 -5.61
CA VAL A 334 -10.38 -9.43 -4.66
C VAL A 334 -11.46 -8.66 -3.89
N ASP A 335 -12.63 -8.44 -4.50
CA ASP A 335 -13.81 -7.86 -3.88
C ASP A 335 -14.42 -8.78 -2.81
N VAL A 336 -14.44 -10.10 -3.04
CA VAL A 336 -14.85 -11.10 -2.05
C VAL A 336 -13.89 -11.08 -0.86
N VAL A 337 -12.57 -11.09 -1.13
CA VAL A 337 -11.55 -10.99 -0.07
C VAL A 337 -11.68 -9.67 0.71
N GLN A 338 -11.93 -8.55 0.03
CA GLN A 338 -12.17 -7.26 0.67
C GLN A 338 -13.40 -7.30 1.60
N LYS A 339 -14.50 -7.93 1.14
CA LYS A 339 -15.75 -8.05 1.91
C LYS A 339 -15.55 -8.92 3.14
N VAL A 340 -14.92 -10.09 3.01
CA VAL A 340 -14.60 -11.01 4.11
C VAL A 340 -13.68 -10.34 5.14
N LEU A 341 -12.64 -9.65 4.68
CA LEU A 341 -11.74 -8.92 5.57
C LEU A 341 -12.38 -7.64 6.14
N GLY A 342 -13.43 -7.09 5.54
CA GLY A 342 -14.03 -5.82 5.98
C GLY A 342 -13.10 -4.63 5.75
N HIS A 343 -12.40 -4.61 4.61
CA HIS A 343 -11.56 -3.49 4.19
C HIS A 343 -12.42 -2.37 3.57
N ALA A 344 -12.18 -1.12 3.98
CA ALA A 344 -12.97 0.02 3.49
C ALA A 344 -12.64 0.41 2.04
N SER A 345 -11.47 0.01 1.53
CA SER A 345 -11.01 0.31 0.18
C SER A 345 -10.35 -0.93 -0.44
N LEU A 346 -10.53 -1.10 -1.76
CA LEU A 346 -9.85 -2.11 -2.56
C LEU A 346 -8.32 -1.92 -2.57
N GLN A 347 -7.81 -0.70 -2.33
CA GLN A 347 -6.37 -0.44 -2.27
C GLN A 347 -5.68 -1.26 -1.19
N THR A 348 -6.31 -1.39 -0.01
CA THR A 348 -5.74 -2.19 1.09
C THR A 348 -5.73 -3.68 0.78
N THR A 349 -6.67 -4.16 -0.04
CA THR A 349 -6.72 -5.58 -0.47
C THR A 349 -5.79 -5.85 -1.65
N THR A 350 -5.54 -4.84 -2.49
CA THR A 350 -4.61 -4.92 -3.64
C THR A 350 -3.16 -5.19 -3.18
N LEU A 351 -2.81 -4.84 -1.94
CA LEU A 351 -1.52 -5.19 -1.33
C LEU A 351 -1.28 -6.72 -1.30
N TYR A 352 -2.32 -7.53 -1.11
CA TYR A 352 -2.20 -8.99 -1.14
C TYR A 352 -1.87 -9.50 -2.54
N VAL A 353 -2.46 -8.90 -3.59
CA VAL A 353 -2.17 -9.22 -4.99
C VAL A 353 -0.72 -8.90 -5.34
N GLN A 354 -0.20 -7.77 -4.85
CA GLN A 354 1.19 -7.39 -5.05
C GLN A 354 2.15 -8.31 -4.31
N ALA A 355 1.83 -8.65 -3.05
CA ALA A 355 2.60 -9.60 -2.26
C ALA A 355 2.70 -10.98 -2.94
N GLU A 356 1.59 -11.48 -3.49
CA GLU A 356 1.58 -12.77 -4.18
C GLU A 356 2.37 -12.73 -5.51
N LYS A 357 2.18 -11.69 -6.33
CA LYS A 357 2.96 -11.50 -7.55
C LYS A 357 4.46 -11.47 -7.28
N GLN A 358 4.89 -10.80 -6.20
CA GLN A 358 6.30 -10.76 -5.82
C GLN A 358 6.83 -12.14 -5.43
N ARG A 359 6.07 -12.95 -4.68
CA ARG A 359 6.46 -14.33 -4.33
C ARG A 359 6.60 -15.22 -5.55
N VAL A 360 5.68 -15.11 -6.52
CA VAL A 360 5.76 -15.85 -7.78
C VAL A 360 7.07 -15.51 -8.51
N VAL A 361 7.44 -14.23 -8.55
CA VAL A 361 8.70 -13.77 -9.15
C VAL A 361 9.91 -14.29 -8.37
N GLU A 362 9.90 -14.25 -7.03
CA GLU A 362 10.98 -14.78 -6.20
C GLU A 362 11.18 -16.29 -6.39
N LYS A 363 10.08 -17.06 -6.47
CA LYS A 363 10.11 -18.50 -6.76
C LYS A 363 10.69 -18.78 -8.15
N TRP A 364 10.27 -18.02 -9.16
CA TRP A 364 10.85 -18.09 -10.52
C TRP A 364 12.35 -17.79 -10.52
N LEU A 365 12.79 -16.75 -9.81
CA LEU A 365 14.21 -16.40 -9.69
C LEU A 365 15.01 -17.49 -8.96
N ALA A 366 14.43 -18.13 -7.95
CA ALA A 366 15.05 -19.26 -7.26
C ALA A 366 15.19 -20.47 -8.20
N THR A 367 14.17 -20.80 -9.00
CA THR A 367 14.23 -21.86 -10.02
C THR A 367 15.31 -21.58 -11.05
N ILE A 368 15.38 -20.36 -11.59
CA ILE A 368 16.42 -19.95 -12.55
C ILE A 368 17.82 -20.10 -11.93
N ARG A 369 18.02 -19.65 -10.68
CA ARG A 369 19.29 -19.81 -9.97
C ARG A 369 19.67 -21.28 -9.76
N ALA A 370 18.71 -22.14 -9.44
CA ALA A 370 18.92 -23.58 -9.29
C ALA A 370 19.30 -24.24 -10.63
N SER A 371 18.59 -23.92 -11.72
CA SER A 371 18.91 -24.40 -13.07
C SER A 371 20.28 -23.93 -13.56
N SER A 372 20.65 -22.67 -13.30
CA SER A 372 21.97 -22.14 -13.65
C SER A 372 23.10 -22.80 -12.85
N ARG A 373 22.89 -23.10 -11.55
CA ARG A 373 23.85 -23.88 -10.75
C ARG A 373 24.00 -25.31 -11.25
N ALA A 374 22.91 -25.96 -11.63
CA ALA A 374 22.94 -27.31 -12.21
C ALA A 374 23.67 -27.34 -13.56
N ARG A 375 23.48 -26.32 -14.40
CA ARG A 375 24.19 -26.17 -15.69
C ARG A 375 25.69 -25.98 -15.49
N LEU A 376 26.08 -25.08 -14.58
CA LEU A 376 27.49 -24.85 -14.21
C LEU A 376 28.14 -26.10 -13.60
N ALA A 377 27.39 -26.91 -12.83
CA ALA A 377 27.87 -28.17 -12.29
C ALA A 377 28.04 -29.24 -13.39
N HIS A 378 27.18 -29.27 -14.40
CA HIS A 378 27.29 -30.16 -15.56
C HIS A 378 28.44 -29.76 -16.50
N GLU A 379 28.65 -28.46 -16.70
CA GLU A 379 29.73 -27.91 -17.52
C GLU A 379 31.11 -28.15 -16.88
N LYS A 380 31.19 -28.10 -15.54
CA LYS A 380 32.40 -28.49 -14.78
C LYS A 380 32.68 -30.00 -14.80
N ARG A 381 31.66 -30.85 -14.89
CA ARG A 381 31.84 -32.32 -15.03
C ARG A 381 32.25 -32.72 -16.45
N THR A 382 31.74 -32.03 -17.47
CA THR A 382 32.12 -32.30 -18.87
C THR A 382 33.53 -31.80 -19.22
N HIS A 383 34.04 -30.78 -18.52
CA HIS A 383 35.43 -30.31 -18.69
C HIS A 383 36.47 -31.11 -17.89
N SER A 384 36.07 -32.03 -16.99
CA SER A 384 37.02 -32.91 -16.28
C SER A 384 37.28 -34.26 -16.98
N GLU A 385 36.57 -34.54 -18.07
CA GLU A 385 36.72 -35.77 -18.85
C GLU A 385 37.00 -35.44 -20.32
N SER A 386 38.24 -35.03 -20.61
CA SER A 386 38.80 -35.10 -21.96
C SER A 386 40.28 -35.46 -21.88
N PRO A 387 40.71 -36.58 -22.47
CA PRO A 387 42.10 -37.02 -22.41
C PRO A 387 42.95 -36.20 -23.39
N VAL A 388 44.04 -35.66 -22.87
CA VAL A 388 45.11 -35.02 -23.64
C VAL A 388 45.76 -36.07 -24.55
N VAL A 389 45.53 -35.97 -25.85
CA VAL A 389 46.35 -36.67 -26.85
C VAL A 389 47.37 -35.68 -27.40
N ALA A 390 48.62 -35.90 -27.03
CA ALA A 390 49.77 -35.20 -27.58
C ALA A 390 50.13 -35.75 -28.96
N HIS A 391 50.15 -34.90 -29.97
CA HIS A 391 50.99 -35.11 -31.16
C HIS A 391 51.85 -33.87 -31.41
N ARG A 392 53.15 -34.14 -31.49
CA ARG A 392 54.27 -33.21 -31.71
C ARG A 392 54.65 -33.26 -33.20
N VAL A 393 55.43 -32.25 -33.63
CA VAL A 393 56.31 -32.16 -34.84
C VAL A 393 55.64 -31.42 -36.02
N THR A 394 56.16 -30.35 -36.65
CA THR A 394 57.40 -29.54 -36.56
C THR A 394 57.27 -28.24 -37.37
N HIS A 395 58.04 -27.22 -36.95
CA HIS A 395 58.71 -26.12 -37.69
C HIS A 395 58.08 -25.41 -38.91
N GLY A 396 58.03 -24.07 -38.80
CA GLY A 396 57.98 -23.15 -39.94
C GLY A 396 58.06 -21.67 -39.52
N ARG A 397 59.27 -21.12 -39.44
CA ARG A 397 59.58 -19.68 -39.28
C ARG A 397 58.88 -18.83 -40.36
N ALA A 398 58.32 -17.67 -39.99
CA ALA A 398 58.67 -16.37 -40.59
C ALA A 398 57.98 -15.18 -39.90
N SER A 399 58.81 -14.18 -39.62
CA SER A 399 58.52 -12.83 -39.12
C SER A 399 57.96 -11.93 -40.23
N ARG A 400 57.10 -10.95 -39.87
CA ARG A 400 57.11 -9.51 -40.25
C ARG A 400 55.81 -8.85 -39.74
N ARG A 401 55.88 -7.92 -38.79
CA ARG A 401 56.06 -6.43 -38.88
C ARG A 401 54.79 -5.65 -39.27
N CYS A 402 54.50 -4.68 -38.40
CA CYS A 402 53.71 -3.44 -38.58
C CYS A 402 53.50 -2.98 -40.04
N ASP A 403 52.32 -2.41 -40.33
CA ASP A 403 52.21 -0.95 -40.50
C ASP A 403 50.77 -0.45 -40.68
N THR A 404 50.54 0.72 -40.10
CA THR A 404 49.41 1.64 -40.27
C THR A 404 49.32 2.20 -41.69
N LYS A 405 48.09 2.46 -42.21
CA LYS A 405 47.79 3.68 -42.99
C LYS A 405 46.31 3.92 -43.28
N LYS A 406 45.99 5.22 -43.23
CA LYS A 406 44.77 5.97 -43.63
C LYS A 406 44.41 5.80 -45.12
N HIS A 407 43.11 6.00 -45.43
CA HIS A 407 42.53 6.87 -46.49
C HIS A 407 40.98 6.75 -46.34
N ALA A 408 40.20 7.79 -46.02
CA ALA A 408 39.80 8.99 -46.79
C ALA A 408 38.80 8.68 -47.93
N ASP A 409 37.55 9.14 -47.77
CA ASP A 409 36.68 9.80 -48.79
C ASP A 409 35.30 10.13 -48.13
N ARG A 410 34.89 11.42 -48.04
CA ARG A 410 34.04 12.22 -48.98
C ARG A 410 32.57 11.73 -48.95
N GLU A 411 31.49 12.50 -48.76
CA GLU A 411 31.03 13.89 -48.98
C GLU A 411 29.88 14.16 -47.97
N SER A 412 29.74 15.27 -47.23
CA SER A 412 29.27 16.64 -47.57
C SER A 412 27.90 16.77 -48.27
N VAL A 413 26.92 17.36 -47.55
CA VAL A 413 26.11 18.56 -47.90
C VAL A 413 24.63 18.48 -47.49
N ALA A 414 24.35 19.17 -46.38
CA ALA A 414 23.32 20.19 -46.13
C ALA A 414 21.83 19.99 -46.49
N CYS A 415 20.99 20.10 -45.45
CA CYS A 415 19.67 20.71 -45.54
C CYS A 415 19.67 22.07 -44.81
N ARG A 416 19.30 23.12 -45.55
CA ARG A 416 19.01 24.48 -45.07
C ARG A 416 17.59 24.52 -44.48
N GLY A 417 17.39 25.34 -43.46
CA GLY A 417 16.07 25.63 -42.87
C GLY A 417 15.29 26.72 -43.59
N ALA A 418 14.01 26.88 -43.23
CA ALA A 418 13.40 28.11 -42.73
C ALA A 418 11.85 28.00 -42.65
N ALA A 419 11.32 28.57 -41.56
CA ALA A 419 10.05 29.31 -41.42
C ALA A 419 8.66 28.63 -41.63
N GLY A 420 7.96 28.45 -40.51
CA GLY A 420 6.75 29.21 -40.14
C GLY A 420 5.45 29.00 -40.92
N HIS A 421 4.44 28.41 -40.26
CA HIS A 421 3.04 28.84 -40.35
C HIS A 421 2.21 28.36 -39.15
N ARG A 422 1.56 29.32 -38.46
CA ARG A 422 0.46 29.11 -37.50
C ARG A 422 -0.81 28.75 -38.28
N THR A 423 -1.59 27.79 -37.80
CA THR A 423 -3.02 27.70 -38.13
C THR A 423 -3.84 27.20 -36.94
N GLU A 424 -4.95 27.89 -36.71
CA GLU A 424 -5.98 27.68 -35.71
C GLU A 424 -6.72 26.35 -35.90
N ILE A 425 -7.17 25.72 -34.81
CA ILE A 425 -7.98 24.50 -34.84
C ILE A 425 -9.40 24.87 -34.38
N HIS A 426 -10.28 25.15 -35.35
CA HIS A 426 -11.73 25.09 -35.17
C HIS A 426 -12.33 24.23 -36.27
N GLY A 427 -13.08 23.18 -35.86
CA GLY A 427 -14.06 22.50 -36.70
C GLY A 427 -13.60 21.22 -37.39
N ALA A 428 -13.92 20.06 -36.80
CA ALA A 428 -14.07 18.80 -37.53
C ALA A 428 -14.84 17.76 -36.70
N LEU A 429 -16.18 17.88 -36.61
CA LEU A 429 -17.07 16.79 -36.21
C LEU A 429 -18.35 16.86 -37.05
N ALA A 430 -18.25 16.43 -38.30
CA ALA A 430 -19.38 16.01 -39.11
C ALA A 430 -18.85 15.15 -40.26
N HIS A 431 -19.25 13.88 -40.28
CA HIS A 431 -19.40 12.98 -41.44
C HIS A 431 -19.02 11.54 -41.09
N LEU A 432 -19.99 10.75 -40.62
CA LEU A 432 -20.13 9.35 -41.02
C LEU A 432 -21.62 9.01 -41.16
N GLY A 433 -21.96 8.44 -42.32
CA GLY A 433 -23.31 8.33 -42.88
C GLY A 433 -24.09 7.07 -42.47
N ARG A 434 -25.33 7.07 -42.98
CA ARG A 434 -26.47 6.17 -42.72
C ARG A 434 -26.31 4.72 -43.27
N PRO A 435 -27.10 3.74 -42.78
CA PRO A 435 -27.08 2.33 -43.22
C PRO A 435 -28.13 1.98 -44.28
N HIS A 436 -27.97 0.85 -44.97
CA HIS A 436 -29.00 0.18 -45.79
C HIS A 436 -29.47 -1.15 -45.12
N PRO A 437 -30.71 -1.61 -45.39
CA PRO A 437 -31.47 -2.51 -44.51
C PRO A 437 -31.44 -3.97 -44.98
N HIS A 438 -31.63 -4.93 -44.06
CA HIS A 438 -32.58 -6.04 -44.15
C HIS A 438 -32.52 -6.94 -42.90
N ALA A 439 -33.69 -7.47 -42.54
CA ALA A 439 -34.02 -8.55 -41.60
C ALA A 439 -34.16 -8.22 -40.10
N GLU A 440 -35.42 -8.10 -39.69
CA GLU A 440 -35.92 -8.06 -38.32
C GLU A 440 -35.77 -9.42 -37.60
N ALA A 441 -35.15 -9.39 -36.41
CA ALA A 441 -35.53 -10.16 -35.21
C ALA A 441 -34.44 -9.98 -34.12
N GLY A 442 -34.65 -9.07 -33.14
CA GLY A 442 -33.76 -8.94 -31.98
C GLY A 442 -33.61 -7.54 -31.39
N LEU A 443 -34.72 -6.85 -31.05
CA LEU A 443 -34.72 -5.42 -30.67
C LEU A 443 -34.36 -5.09 -29.21
N SER A 444 -33.88 -6.03 -28.38
CA SER A 444 -33.47 -5.72 -26.99
C SER A 444 -31.95 -5.63 -26.76
N ASN A 445 -31.11 -6.35 -27.52
CA ASN A 445 -29.66 -6.41 -27.26
C ASN A 445 -28.83 -5.30 -27.94
N THR A 446 -29.29 -4.78 -29.08
CA THR A 446 -28.53 -3.78 -29.86
C THR A 446 -28.57 -2.40 -29.21
N HIS A 447 -29.69 -2.04 -28.58
CA HIS A 447 -29.84 -0.77 -27.86
C HIS A 447 -28.99 -0.70 -26.59
N LEU A 448 -28.90 -1.79 -25.82
CA LEU A 448 -28.03 -1.86 -24.62
C LEU A 448 -26.54 -1.77 -24.97
N SER A 449 -26.11 -2.43 -26.05
CA SER A 449 -24.74 -2.35 -26.55
C SER A 449 -24.39 -0.94 -27.05
N SER A 450 -25.30 -0.27 -27.76
CA SER A 450 -25.07 1.10 -28.25
C SER A 450 -25.01 2.14 -27.11
N GLN A 451 -25.85 2.00 -26.08
CA GLN A 451 -25.84 2.89 -24.92
C GLN A 451 -24.54 2.74 -24.11
N TYR A 452 -24.08 1.50 -23.91
CA TYR A 452 -22.82 1.24 -23.24
C TYR A 452 -21.62 1.79 -24.03
N HIS A 453 -21.62 1.63 -25.36
CA HIS A 453 -20.58 2.25 -26.20
C HIS A 453 -20.61 3.78 -26.10
N ALA A 454 -21.79 4.39 -26.08
CA ALA A 454 -21.94 5.83 -25.86
C ALA A 454 -21.44 6.28 -24.48
N GLU A 455 -21.65 5.47 -23.42
CA GLU A 455 -21.11 5.72 -22.07
C GLU A 455 -19.56 5.71 -22.08
N LEU A 456 -18.93 4.76 -22.79
CA LEU A 456 -17.47 4.70 -22.94
C LEU A 456 -16.90 5.89 -23.73
N VAL A 457 -17.57 6.29 -24.82
CA VAL A 457 -17.20 7.47 -25.59
C VAL A 457 -17.32 8.73 -24.72
N ARG A 458 -18.42 8.89 -23.98
CA ARG A 458 -18.64 10.02 -23.07
C ARG A 458 -17.53 10.12 -22.02
N LEU A 459 -17.12 9.00 -21.43
CA LEU A 459 -16.01 8.96 -20.47
C LEU A 459 -14.68 9.40 -21.10
N SER A 460 -14.41 8.93 -22.31
CA SER A 460 -13.20 9.30 -23.06
C SER A 460 -13.21 10.80 -23.40
N THR A 461 -14.34 11.33 -23.85
CA THR A 461 -14.53 12.76 -24.11
C THR A 461 -14.30 13.58 -22.84
N ARG A 462 -14.87 13.18 -21.70
CA ARG A 462 -14.70 13.92 -20.43
C ARG A 462 -13.25 13.94 -19.94
N LEU A 463 -12.53 12.83 -20.11
CA LEU A 463 -11.09 12.76 -19.84
C LEU A 463 -10.30 13.73 -20.73
N LEU A 464 -10.59 13.76 -22.04
CA LEU A 464 -9.92 14.67 -22.98
C LEU A 464 -10.25 16.14 -22.73
N GLU A 465 -11.49 16.45 -22.32
CA GLU A 465 -11.87 17.80 -21.86
C GLU A 465 -11.06 18.22 -20.63
N MET A 466 -10.89 17.32 -19.65
CA MET A 466 -10.03 17.57 -18.48
C MET A 466 -8.58 17.76 -18.92
N GLY A 467 -8.10 16.94 -19.86
CA GLY A 467 -6.77 17.04 -20.45
C GLY A 467 -6.50 18.41 -21.07
N GLY A 468 -7.43 18.91 -21.92
CA GLY A 468 -7.32 20.24 -22.52
C GLY A 468 -7.29 21.37 -21.48
N LEU A 469 -8.03 21.23 -20.37
CA LEU A 469 -7.98 22.19 -19.28
C LEU A 469 -6.62 22.17 -18.54
N VAL A 470 -6.08 20.98 -18.29
CA VAL A 470 -4.76 20.79 -17.67
C VAL A 470 -3.66 21.36 -18.58
N GLU A 471 -3.71 21.11 -19.88
CA GLU A 471 -2.78 21.70 -20.85
C GLU A 471 -2.81 23.23 -20.81
N ALA A 472 -4.01 23.81 -20.78
CA ALA A 472 -4.18 25.26 -20.70
C ALA A 472 -3.61 25.82 -19.39
N GLN A 473 -3.77 25.11 -18.28
CA GLN A 473 -3.21 25.46 -16.98
C GLN A 473 -1.67 25.38 -16.99
N VAL A 474 -1.09 24.34 -17.58
CA VAL A 474 0.36 24.18 -17.76
C VAL A 474 0.90 25.33 -18.61
N ALA A 475 0.28 25.61 -19.76
CA ALA A 475 0.67 26.72 -20.64
C ALA A 475 0.61 28.08 -19.93
N ARG A 476 -0.44 28.33 -19.13
CA ARG A 476 -0.58 29.54 -18.31
C ARG A 476 0.53 29.64 -17.26
N SER A 477 0.86 28.56 -16.57
CA SER A 477 1.90 28.57 -15.52
C SER A 477 3.30 28.84 -16.09
N ILE A 478 3.63 28.26 -17.25
CA ILE A 478 4.87 28.56 -17.98
C ILE A 478 4.86 30.00 -18.51
N GLY A 479 3.72 30.46 -19.03
CA GLY A 479 3.52 31.84 -19.48
C GLY A 479 3.73 32.86 -18.37
N LEU A 480 3.25 32.57 -17.16
CA LEU A 480 3.46 33.36 -15.95
C LEU A 480 4.94 33.40 -15.57
N LEU A 481 5.66 32.28 -15.63
CA LEU A 481 7.11 32.26 -15.37
C LEU A 481 7.89 33.14 -16.36
N LYS A 482 7.49 33.12 -17.64
CA LYS A 482 8.13 33.87 -18.72
C LYS A 482 7.84 35.37 -18.66
N ARG A 483 6.57 35.74 -18.47
CA ARG A 483 6.09 37.13 -18.56
C ARG A 483 6.03 37.85 -17.21
N ARG A 484 5.98 37.09 -16.11
CA ARG A 484 5.79 37.56 -14.73
C ARG A 484 4.55 38.45 -14.57
N ASP A 485 3.48 38.11 -15.28
CA ASP A 485 2.22 38.85 -15.27
C ASP A 485 1.25 38.25 -14.23
N PRO A 486 1.02 38.89 -13.07
CA PRO A 486 0.17 38.36 -12.01
C PRO A 486 -1.30 38.24 -12.43
N ALA A 487 -1.74 38.88 -13.53
CA ALA A 487 -3.11 38.78 -14.03
C ALA A 487 -3.54 37.35 -14.38
N ILE A 488 -2.59 36.42 -14.56
CA ILE A 488 -2.83 35.01 -14.89
C ILE A 488 -3.23 34.18 -13.65
N LEU A 489 -2.90 34.64 -12.44
CA LEU A 489 -3.08 33.87 -11.19
C LEU A 489 -4.53 33.51 -10.85
N PRO A 490 -5.53 34.40 -11.00
CA PRO A 490 -6.93 34.05 -10.74
C PRO A 490 -7.42 32.90 -11.64
N ALA A 491 -7.04 32.91 -12.92
CA ALA A 491 -7.39 31.85 -13.86
C ALA A 491 -6.77 30.50 -13.46
N LEU A 492 -5.52 30.49 -12.98
CA LEU A 492 -4.85 29.28 -12.48
C LEU A 492 -5.58 28.64 -11.29
N ILE A 493 -6.16 29.44 -10.40
CA ILE A 493 -6.93 28.98 -9.23
C ILE A 493 -8.29 28.43 -9.68
N GLU A 494 -8.96 29.11 -10.62
CA GLU A 494 -10.22 28.63 -11.17
C GLU A 494 -10.07 27.28 -11.89
N ASP A 495 -9.01 27.13 -12.68
CA ASP A 495 -8.66 25.87 -13.35
C ASP A 495 -8.52 24.72 -12.35
N GLU A 496 -7.82 24.92 -11.22
CA GLU A 496 -7.65 23.92 -10.17
C GLU A 496 -9.00 23.42 -9.65
N HIS A 497 -9.91 24.33 -9.33
CA HIS A 497 -11.24 23.95 -8.84
C HIS A 497 -12.04 23.16 -9.87
N ARG A 498 -11.96 23.54 -11.15
CA ARG A 498 -12.63 22.86 -12.25
C ARG A 498 -12.06 21.47 -12.49
N ILE A 499 -10.74 21.32 -12.51
CA ILE A 499 -10.06 20.03 -12.69
C ILE A 499 -10.40 19.06 -11.56
N ASN A 500 -10.37 19.52 -10.30
CA ASN A 500 -10.75 18.70 -9.14
C ASN A 500 -12.23 18.32 -9.11
N ALA A 501 -13.10 19.10 -9.76
CA ALA A 501 -14.51 18.75 -9.95
C ALA A 501 -14.67 17.69 -11.05
N MET A 502 -13.96 17.85 -12.17
CA MET A 502 -13.98 16.90 -13.28
C MET A 502 -13.40 15.54 -12.89
N GLU A 503 -12.33 15.49 -12.08
CA GLU A 503 -11.79 14.23 -11.56
C GLU A 503 -12.87 13.43 -10.83
N ARG A 504 -13.54 14.05 -9.86
CA ARG A 504 -14.60 13.40 -9.07
C ARG A 504 -15.77 12.94 -9.94
N GLU A 505 -16.17 13.75 -10.91
CA GLU A 505 -17.24 13.39 -11.84
C GLU A 505 -16.85 12.19 -12.71
N ILE A 506 -15.64 12.17 -13.26
CA ILE A 506 -15.13 11.07 -14.08
C ILE A 506 -15.08 9.79 -13.25
N ASP A 507 -14.58 9.84 -12.01
CA ASP A 507 -14.49 8.69 -11.11
C ASP A 507 -15.87 8.13 -10.73
N GLU A 508 -16.87 9.01 -10.51
CA GLU A 508 -18.25 8.59 -10.26
C GLU A 508 -18.86 7.89 -11.47
N VAL A 509 -18.70 8.46 -12.67
CA VAL A 509 -19.20 7.83 -13.92
C VAL A 509 -18.49 6.51 -14.18
N LEU A 510 -17.18 6.43 -13.99
CA LEU A 510 -16.38 5.20 -14.12
C LEU A 510 -16.91 4.09 -13.20
N SER A 511 -17.10 4.42 -11.92
CA SER A 511 -17.59 3.47 -10.91
C SER A 511 -18.98 2.94 -11.29
N ASN A 512 -19.87 3.81 -11.76
CA ASN A 512 -21.20 3.44 -12.22
C ASN A 512 -21.19 2.54 -13.46
N VAL A 513 -20.34 2.83 -14.45
CA VAL A 513 -20.22 2.00 -15.66
C VAL A 513 -19.69 0.61 -15.32
N ILE A 514 -18.63 0.52 -14.49
CA ILE A 514 -18.05 -0.77 -14.08
C ILE A 514 -19.08 -1.60 -13.30
N ALA A 515 -19.78 -1.00 -12.34
CA ALA A 515 -20.75 -1.69 -11.49
C ALA A 515 -21.96 -2.20 -12.28
N ARG A 516 -22.43 -1.45 -13.29
CA ARG A 516 -23.68 -1.77 -14.01
C ARG A 516 -23.50 -2.69 -15.21
N ARG A 517 -22.34 -2.67 -15.86
CA ARG A 517 -22.20 -3.23 -17.23
C ARG A 517 -21.28 -4.45 -17.34
N GLN A 518 -20.54 -4.81 -16.28
CA GLN A 518 -19.56 -5.93 -16.30
C GLN A 518 -18.71 -5.95 -17.59
N PRO A 519 -17.90 -4.91 -17.81
CA PRO A 519 -17.23 -4.65 -19.07
C PRO A 519 -16.31 -5.81 -19.51
N ALA A 520 -16.29 -6.10 -20.82
CA ALA A 520 -15.38 -7.07 -21.39
C ALA A 520 -13.91 -6.68 -21.17
N ALA A 521 -12.97 -7.63 -21.28
CA ALA A 521 -11.56 -7.42 -20.90
C ALA A 521 -10.90 -6.18 -21.53
N ARG A 522 -11.18 -5.87 -22.81
CA ARG A 522 -10.64 -4.67 -23.48
C ARG A 522 -11.24 -3.38 -22.91
N ASP A 523 -12.55 -3.34 -22.71
CA ASP A 523 -13.24 -2.16 -22.20
C ASP A 523 -12.92 -1.91 -20.73
N LEU A 524 -12.75 -2.98 -19.94
CA LEU A 524 -12.27 -2.88 -18.57
C LEU A 524 -10.86 -2.27 -18.54
N ARG A 525 -9.96 -2.67 -19.46
CA ARG A 525 -8.64 -2.02 -19.59
C ARG A 525 -8.78 -0.54 -19.91
N LEU A 526 -9.66 -0.17 -20.84
CA LEU A 526 -9.94 1.24 -21.16
C LEU A 526 -10.43 2.00 -19.93
N LEU A 527 -11.43 1.49 -19.21
CA LEU A 527 -11.96 2.11 -18.00
C LEU A 527 -10.90 2.26 -16.90
N MET A 528 -10.07 1.23 -16.69
CA MET A 528 -8.95 1.29 -15.75
C MET A 528 -7.87 2.28 -16.18
N ALA A 529 -7.59 2.38 -17.48
CA ALA A 529 -6.65 3.34 -18.04
C ALA A 529 -7.18 4.77 -17.89
N THR A 530 -8.46 5.01 -18.20
CA THR A 530 -9.14 6.29 -18.00
C THR A 530 -9.02 6.74 -16.56
N SER A 531 -9.37 5.90 -15.57
CA SER A 531 -9.22 6.22 -14.13
C SER A 531 -7.79 6.64 -13.78
N LYS A 532 -6.78 5.90 -14.25
CA LYS A 532 -5.38 6.21 -13.95
C LYS A 532 -4.90 7.45 -14.70
N CYS A 533 -5.39 7.72 -15.91
CA CYS A 533 -5.08 8.93 -16.66
C CYS A 533 -5.68 10.15 -15.98
N THR A 534 -6.93 10.08 -15.49
CA THR A 534 -7.57 11.15 -14.69
C THR A 534 -6.69 11.55 -13.52
N ALA A 535 -6.20 10.57 -12.74
CA ALA A 535 -5.32 10.83 -11.61
C ALA A 535 -3.93 11.36 -12.02
N ASN A 536 -3.43 11.06 -13.22
CA ASN A 536 -2.17 11.67 -13.71
C ASN A 536 -2.40 13.11 -14.20
N LEU A 537 -3.56 13.39 -14.80
CA LEU A 537 -3.96 14.74 -15.21
C LEU A 537 -4.15 15.66 -14.01
N GLU A 538 -4.82 15.21 -12.95
CA GLU A 538 -4.94 15.96 -11.69
C GLU A 538 -3.56 16.28 -11.13
N ARG A 539 -2.65 15.30 -11.07
CA ARG A 539 -1.30 15.54 -10.55
C ARG A 539 -0.50 16.51 -11.42
N ALA A 540 -0.62 16.43 -12.74
CA ALA A 540 0.02 17.37 -13.66
C ALA A 540 -0.50 18.80 -13.46
N ALA A 541 -1.80 18.97 -13.26
CA ALA A 541 -2.43 20.24 -12.89
C ALA A 541 -1.88 20.77 -11.55
N ASP A 542 -1.70 19.89 -10.58
CA ASP A 542 -1.18 20.21 -9.26
C ASP A 542 0.30 20.68 -9.32
N GLU A 543 1.11 20.08 -10.21
CA GLU A 543 2.46 20.57 -10.51
C GLU A 543 2.44 21.94 -11.22
N ALA A 544 1.54 22.16 -12.20
CA ALA A 544 1.36 23.45 -12.87
C ALA A 544 1.01 24.57 -11.88
N ARG A 545 0.14 24.26 -10.91
CA ARG A 545 -0.21 25.17 -9.83
C ARG A 545 0.98 25.51 -8.93
N LYS A 546 1.84 24.53 -8.61
CA LYS A 546 3.08 24.79 -7.84
C LYS A 546 4.00 25.73 -8.60
N ILE A 547 4.11 25.59 -9.93
CA ILE A 547 4.85 26.55 -10.77
C ILE A 547 4.26 27.95 -10.61
N GLY A 548 2.94 28.09 -10.72
CA GLY A 548 2.26 29.39 -10.58
C GLY A 548 2.52 30.07 -9.22
N LYS A 549 2.37 29.33 -8.12
CA LYS A 549 2.62 29.84 -6.75
C LYS A 549 4.08 30.24 -6.49
N ARG A 550 5.03 29.63 -7.19
CA ARG A 550 6.45 29.96 -7.07
C ARG A 550 6.78 31.16 -7.96
N ALA A 551 6.25 31.19 -9.18
CA ALA A 551 6.39 32.31 -10.10
C ALA A 551 5.83 33.62 -9.52
N GLU A 552 4.71 33.56 -8.80
CA GLU A 552 4.17 34.70 -8.04
C GLU A 552 5.18 35.27 -7.04
N ARG A 553 5.73 34.42 -6.15
CA ARG A 553 6.74 34.87 -5.17
C ARG A 553 8.00 35.42 -5.81
N LEU A 554 8.41 34.84 -6.94
CA LEU A 554 9.58 35.24 -7.71
C LEU A 554 9.36 36.52 -8.52
N SER A 555 8.10 36.95 -8.70
CA SER A 555 7.79 38.18 -9.45
C SER A 555 8.18 39.44 -8.69
N ASP A 556 8.12 39.40 -7.36
CA ASP A 556 8.45 40.51 -6.45
C ASP A 556 9.92 40.54 -6.01
N ASP A 557 10.70 39.51 -6.33
CA ASP A 557 12.09 39.38 -5.87
C ASP A 557 13.10 39.98 -6.89
N PRO A 558 13.91 40.99 -6.51
CA PRO A 558 14.89 41.61 -7.40
C PRO A 558 15.96 40.64 -7.91
N ASP A 559 16.39 39.68 -7.08
CA ASP A 559 17.44 38.73 -7.40
C ASP A 559 16.95 37.65 -8.39
N ALA A 560 15.63 37.51 -8.55
CA ALA A 560 15.02 36.56 -9.48
C ALA A 560 15.26 36.88 -10.95
N ARG A 561 15.69 38.09 -11.31
CA ARG A 561 16.01 38.48 -12.70
C ARG A 561 17.42 38.09 -13.14
N ALA A 562 18.32 37.82 -12.19
CA ALA A 562 19.72 37.49 -12.49
C ALA A 562 19.92 36.04 -12.96
N ILE A 563 18.94 35.15 -12.71
CA ILE A 563 19.02 33.73 -13.05
C ILE A 563 18.46 33.50 -14.45
N ASP A 564 19.28 32.93 -15.33
CA ASP A 564 18.83 32.48 -16.65
C ASP A 564 17.95 31.21 -16.55
N LEU A 565 16.72 31.31 -17.06
CA LEU A 565 15.67 30.28 -17.04
C LEU A 565 15.48 29.58 -18.38
N SER A 566 16.32 29.82 -19.37
CA SER A 566 16.14 29.31 -20.73
C SER A 566 15.92 27.79 -20.77
N GLU A 567 16.70 27.02 -20.01
CA GLU A 567 16.57 25.55 -19.90
C GLU A 567 15.21 25.13 -19.31
N VAL A 568 14.72 25.83 -18.30
CA VAL A 568 13.44 25.54 -17.63
C VAL A 568 12.26 25.88 -18.54
N LEU A 569 12.34 27.00 -19.27
CA LEU A 569 11.31 27.39 -20.23
C LEU A 569 11.24 26.42 -21.40
N VAL A 570 12.39 26.00 -21.94
CA VAL A 570 12.45 24.96 -22.99
C VAL A 570 11.88 23.64 -22.48
N ALA A 571 12.27 23.21 -21.28
CA ALA A 571 11.71 22.00 -20.66
C ALA A 571 10.19 22.11 -20.45
N GLY A 572 9.69 23.29 -20.10
CA GLY A 572 8.25 23.56 -19.95
C GLY A 572 7.49 23.37 -21.25
N GLU A 573 7.97 23.95 -22.35
CA GLU A 573 7.35 23.79 -23.68
C GLU A 573 7.38 22.32 -24.14
N LEU A 574 8.50 21.60 -23.88
CA LEU A 574 8.59 20.16 -24.15
C LEU A 574 7.58 19.36 -23.33
N ALA A 575 7.42 19.66 -22.04
CA ALA A 575 6.46 18.98 -21.17
C ALA A 575 5.02 19.19 -21.64
N LEU A 576 4.68 20.42 -22.06
CA LEU A 576 3.37 20.76 -22.62
C LEU A 576 3.10 20.01 -23.94
N ASP A 577 4.10 19.93 -24.81
CA ASP A 577 4.02 19.18 -26.07
C ASP A 577 3.88 17.67 -25.84
N LEU A 578 4.61 17.08 -24.90
CA LEU A 578 4.45 15.67 -24.54
C LEU A 578 3.06 15.39 -23.98
N LEU A 579 2.51 16.28 -23.15
CA LEU A 579 1.17 16.12 -22.60
C LEU A 579 0.11 16.08 -23.72
N ARG A 580 0.20 17.00 -24.68
CA ARG A 580 -0.65 17.03 -25.89
C ARG A 580 -0.56 15.73 -26.67
N ARG A 581 0.67 15.32 -27.02
CA ARG A 581 0.89 14.11 -27.81
C ARG A 581 0.44 12.85 -27.07
N ALA A 582 0.57 12.80 -25.75
CA ALA A 582 0.05 11.69 -24.94
C ALA A 582 -1.49 11.63 -24.97
N LEU A 583 -2.16 12.78 -24.89
CA LEU A 583 -3.62 12.87 -24.98
C LEU A 583 -4.14 12.53 -26.39
N ASP A 584 -3.45 13.00 -27.44
CA ASP A 584 -3.77 12.63 -28.83
C ASP A 584 -3.59 11.13 -29.08
N ALA A 585 -2.49 10.56 -28.57
CA ALA A 585 -2.24 9.12 -28.65
C ALA A 585 -3.32 8.33 -27.90
N PHE A 586 -3.78 8.83 -26.75
CA PHE A 586 -4.88 8.23 -26.01
C PHE A 586 -6.20 8.31 -26.80
N ALA A 587 -6.55 9.47 -27.35
CA ALA A 587 -7.78 9.66 -28.12
C ALA A 587 -7.86 8.71 -29.33
N ARG A 588 -6.73 8.46 -29.99
CA ARG A 588 -6.63 7.62 -31.19
C ARG A 588 -6.27 6.17 -30.89
N MET A 589 -5.95 5.85 -29.63
CA MET A 589 -5.36 4.57 -29.23
C MET A 589 -4.11 4.22 -30.05
N ASP A 590 -3.28 5.21 -30.34
CA ASP A 590 -2.07 5.09 -31.17
C ASP A 590 -0.86 4.72 -30.32
N THR A 591 -0.47 3.44 -30.37
CA THR A 591 0.66 2.92 -29.58
C THR A 591 2.03 3.39 -30.09
N ALA A 592 2.16 3.71 -31.38
CA ALA A 592 3.41 4.18 -31.95
C ALA A 592 3.69 5.63 -31.50
N ALA A 593 2.68 6.49 -31.57
CA ALA A 593 2.75 7.84 -31.02
C ALA A 593 3.05 7.82 -29.51
N ALA A 594 2.37 6.95 -28.76
CA ALA A 594 2.60 6.78 -27.32
C ALA A 594 4.04 6.32 -26.99
N ALA A 595 4.61 5.40 -27.78
CA ALA A 595 5.98 4.95 -27.60
C ALA A 595 7.00 6.08 -27.82
N GLN A 596 6.73 6.99 -28.77
CA GLN A 596 7.59 8.13 -29.05
C GLN A 596 7.60 9.13 -27.89
N VAL A 597 6.44 9.43 -27.28
CA VAL A 597 6.33 10.31 -26.09
C VAL A 597 7.27 9.83 -24.98
N LYS A 598 7.35 8.52 -24.74
CA LYS A 598 8.23 7.93 -23.74
C LYS A 598 9.72 8.12 -24.04
N VAL A 599 10.11 8.15 -25.31
CA VAL A 599 11.50 8.38 -25.73
C VAL A 599 11.86 9.85 -25.52
N ASP A 600 10.96 10.74 -25.93
CA ASP A 600 11.19 12.19 -25.94
C ASP A 600 11.23 12.81 -24.54
N ASP A 601 10.60 12.19 -23.54
CA ASP A 601 10.71 12.53 -22.11
C ASP A 601 12.17 12.64 -21.62
N GLN A 602 13.09 11.88 -22.20
CA GLN A 602 14.52 11.94 -21.86
C GLN A 602 15.14 13.32 -22.10
N ALA A 603 14.57 14.12 -23.01
CA ALA A 603 15.02 15.49 -23.25
C ALA A 603 14.71 16.40 -22.05
N ILE A 604 13.56 16.22 -21.40
CA ILE A 604 13.17 16.99 -20.21
C ILE A 604 14.10 16.65 -19.03
N ASP A 605 14.35 15.36 -18.80
CA ASP A 605 15.31 14.87 -17.81
C ASP A 605 16.72 15.45 -18.00
N ALA A 606 17.14 15.60 -19.26
CA ALA A 606 18.43 16.20 -19.60
C ALA A 606 18.45 17.70 -19.24
N GLN A 607 17.42 18.46 -19.61
CA GLN A 607 17.31 19.88 -19.28
C GLN A 607 17.27 20.10 -17.76
N PHE A 608 16.50 19.30 -17.01
CA PHE A 608 16.42 19.38 -15.55
C PHE A 608 17.78 19.13 -14.88
N ARG A 609 18.53 18.11 -15.33
CA ARG A 609 19.88 17.83 -14.82
C ARG A 609 20.88 18.92 -15.15
N SER A 610 20.83 19.48 -16.36
CA SER A 610 21.67 20.61 -16.78
C SER A 610 21.43 21.82 -15.87
N PHE A 611 20.16 22.20 -15.72
CA PHE A 611 19.74 23.30 -14.85
C PHE A 611 20.21 23.10 -13.41
N THR A 612 19.99 21.92 -12.85
CA THR A 612 20.38 21.58 -11.47
C THR A 612 21.89 21.68 -11.27
N THR A 613 22.67 21.14 -12.22
CA THR A 613 24.14 21.18 -12.17
C THR A 613 24.67 22.61 -12.22
N ARG A 614 24.03 23.50 -12.99
CA ARG A 614 24.36 24.92 -13.06
C ARG A 614 23.96 25.71 -11.80
N MET A 615 22.87 25.34 -11.14
CA MET A 615 22.39 26.03 -9.93
C MET A 615 23.30 25.82 -8.71
N VAL A 616 23.95 24.67 -8.57
CA VAL A 616 24.84 24.38 -7.43
C VAL A 616 25.98 25.41 -7.28
N PRO A 617 26.85 25.64 -8.29
CA PRO A 617 27.91 26.63 -8.19
C PRO A 617 27.36 28.07 -8.10
N TYR A 618 26.22 28.36 -8.74
CA TYR A 618 25.58 29.67 -8.66
C TYR A 618 25.17 30.02 -7.21
N MET A 619 24.56 29.07 -6.48
CA MET A 619 24.17 29.24 -5.08
C MET A 619 25.37 29.42 -4.15
N SER A 620 26.48 28.72 -4.42
CA SER A 620 27.72 28.91 -3.66
C SER A 620 28.33 30.29 -3.88
N ALA A 621 28.29 30.81 -5.11
CA ALA A 621 28.79 32.13 -5.44
C ALA A 621 27.89 33.28 -4.94
N HIS A 622 26.57 33.04 -4.79
CA HIS A 622 25.59 34.05 -4.41
C HIS A 622 24.71 33.60 -3.24
N PRO A 623 25.22 33.59 -1.98
CA PRO A 623 24.46 33.09 -0.82
C PRO A 623 23.11 33.78 -0.57
N ARG A 624 22.98 35.07 -0.93
CA ARG A 624 21.72 35.82 -0.82
C ARG A 624 20.64 35.33 -1.80
N ALA A 625 21.03 34.81 -2.95
CA ALA A 625 20.14 34.31 -3.98
C ALA A 625 19.73 32.83 -3.80
N ILE A 626 20.16 32.17 -2.70
CA ILE A 626 19.85 30.75 -2.45
C ILE A 626 18.34 30.50 -2.41
N GLY A 627 17.57 31.37 -1.76
CA GLY A 627 16.10 31.23 -1.67
C GLY A 627 15.44 31.21 -3.05
N VAL A 628 15.76 32.21 -3.87
CA VAL A 628 15.30 32.34 -5.26
C VAL A 628 15.74 31.15 -6.12
N ALA A 629 16.99 30.72 -6.00
CA ALA A 629 17.53 29.61 -6.77
C ALA A 629 16.85 28.27 -6.40
N LEU A 630 16.52 28.06 -5.12
CA LEU A 630 15.73 26.92 -4.66
C LEU A 630 14.30 26.96 -5.21
N ASP A 631 13.65 28.14 -5.24
CA ASP A 631 12.33 28.29 -5.84
C ASP A 631 12.33 27.92 -7.33
N TYR A 632 13.34 28.34 -8.10
CA TYR A 632 13.49 27.90 -9.49
C TYR A 632 13.83 26.41 -9.64
N MET A 633 14.61 25.81 -8.72
CA MET A 633 14.80 24.36 -8.71
C MET A 633 13.49 23.61 -8.49
N PHE A 634 12.61 24.10 -7.61
CA PHE A 634 11.29 23.52 -7.42
C PHE A 634 10.40 23.67 -8.66
N VAL A 635 10.48 24.81 -9.35
CA VAL A 635 9.80 25.01 -10.64
C VAL A 635 10.31 24.02 -11.69
N ALA A 636 11.63 23.88 -11.84
CA ALA A 636 12.24 22.94 -12.79
C ALA A 636 11.83 21.48 -12.48
N LYS A 637 11.76 21.11 -11.20
CA LYS A 637 11.29 19.78 -10.79
C LYS A 637 9.80 19.58 -11.06
N ALA A 638 8.96 20.60 -10.89
CA ALA A 638 7.55 20.51 -11.23
C ALA A 638 7.33 20.30 -12.74
N VAL A 639 8.12 20.97 -13.58
CA VAL A 639 8.12 20.76 -15.04
C VAL A 639 8.50 19.32 -15.42
N GLU A 640 9.56 18.78 -14.82
CA GLU A 640 9.96 17.38 -15.06
C GLU A 640 8.85 16.40 -14.65
N ARG A 641 8.17 16.65 -13.53
CA ARG A 641 7.04 15.81 -13.10
C ARG A 641 5.85 15.87 -14.04
N ILE A 642 5.60 17.00 -14.71
CA ILE A 642 4.56 17.10 -15.75
C ILE A 642 4.91 16.18 -16.93
N GLY A 643 6.19 16.16 -17.35
CA GLY A 643 6.69 15.22 -18.36
C GLY A 643 6.48 13.75 -17.98
N ASP A 644 6.83 13.39 -16.74
CA ASP A 644 6.59 12.06 -16.19
C ASP A 644 5.10 11.66 -16.22
N HIS A 645 4.20 12.59 -15.89
CA HIS A 645 2.76 12.35 -15.95
C HIS A 645 2.26 12.15 -17.39
N ALA A 646 2.77 12.91 -18.35
CA ALA A 646 2.47 12.72 -19.77
C ALA A 646 2.95 11.35 -20.29
N LYS A 647 4.16 10.94 -19.92
CA LYS A 647 4.70 9.60 -20.22
C LYS A 647 3.86 8.49 -19.60
N ASN A 648 3.40 8.64 -18.36
CA ASN A 648 2.52 7.64 -17.74
C ASN A 648 1.20 7.50 -18.52
N ILE A 649 0.62 8.60 -19.00
CA ILE A 649 -0.58 8.57 -19.86
C ILE A 649 -0.29 7.79 -21.14
N ALA A 650 0.84 8.06 -21.81
CA ALA A 650 1.24 7.32 -23.01
C ALA A 650 1.44 5.82 -22.74
N GLU A 651 2.03 5.44 -21.61
CA GLU A 651 2.16 4.02 -21.22
C GLU A 651 0.81 3.33 -21.02
N PHE A 652 -0.22 4.05 -20.57
CA PHE A 652 -1.57 3.51 -20.48
C PHE A 652 -2.22 3.24 -21.84
N VAL A 653 -1.87 4.00 -22.89
CA VAL A 653 -2.33 3.72 -24.26
C VAL A 653 -1.85 2.35 -24.72
N VAL A 654 -0.56 2.06 -24.52
CA VAL A 654 0.03 0.75 -24.84
C VAL A 654 -0.65 -0.36 -24.03
N TYR A 655 -0.92 -0.12 -22.76
CA TYR A 655 -1.65 -1.07 -21.90
C TYR A 655 -3.07 -1.37 -22.41
N VAL A 656 -3.82 -0.37 -22.86
CA VAL A 656 -5.19 -0.56 -23.37
C VAL A 656 -5.19 -1.46 -24.61
N VAL A 657 -4.31 -1.14 -25.57
CA VAL A 657 -4.25 -1.79 -26.88
C VAL A 657 -3.59 -3.16 -26.79
N GLU A 658 -2.38 -3.25 -26.24
CA GLU A 658 -1.58 -4.48 -26.26
C GLU A 658 -1.85 -5.39 -25.05
N GLY A 659 -2.50 -4.89 -24.01
CA GLY A 659 -2.70 -5.63 -22.75
C GLY A 659 -1.41 -5.89 -21.96
N LYS A 660 -0.28 -5.32 -22.40
CA LYS A 660 1.04 -5.47 -21.79
C LYS A 660 1.35 -4.30 -20.90
N ASP A 661 2.00 -4.59 -19.77
CA ASP A 661 2.55 -3.57 -18.90
C ASP A 661 4.01 -3.30 -19.30
N ILE A 662 4.26 -2.17 -19.96
CA ILE A 662 5.61 -1.75 -20.37
C ILE A 662 6.33 -0.91 -19.31
N ARG A 663 5.72 -0.75 -18.12
CA ARG A 663 6.35 -0.06 -16.98
C ARG A 663 7.54 -0.89 -16.50
N HIS A 664 8.73 -0.30 -16.50
CA HIS A 664 10.00 -0.93 -16.12
C HIS A 664 10.52 -2.07 -17.01
N ALA A 665 10.12 -2.15 -18.29
CA ALA A 665 10.84 -2.98 -19.25
C ALA A 665 12.31 -2.50 -19.32
N LYS A 666 13.22 -3.19 -18.61
CA LYS A 666 14.66 -2.91 -18.64
C LYS A 666 15.10 -2.82 -20.11
N LYS A 667 15.81 -1.73 -20.46
CA LYS A 667 16.63 -1.66 -21.67
C LYS A 667 17.53 -2.89 -21.70
N ARG A 668 17.11 -3.92 -22.42
CA ARG A 668 17.98 -5.03 -22.79
C ARG A 668 18.91 -4.41 -23.83
N ALA A 669 20.15 -4.15 -23.46
CA ALA A 669 21.15 -3.66 -24.41
C ALA A 669 21.20 -4.65 -25.59
N PRO A 670 21.26 -4.17 -26.85
CA PRO A 670 21.49 -5.05 -27.98
C PRO A 670 22.83 -5.76 -27.78
N ALA A 671 22.82 -7.07 -28.01
CA ALA A 671 23.96 -7.97 -27.82
C ALA A 671 25.09 -7.69 -28.81
#